data_AF-A0A8H9C1I9-F1
#
_entry.id   AF-A0A8H9C1I9-F1
#
_cell.length_a   1.000
_cell.length_b   1.000
_cell.length_c   1.000
_cell.angle_alpha   90.00
_cell.angle_beta   90.00
_cell.angle_gamma   90.00
#
_symmetry.space_group_name_H-M   'P 1'
#
loop_
_entity.id
_entity.type
_entity.pdbx_description
1 polymer ?
#
loop_
_entity_poly.entity_id
_entity_poly.type
_entity_poly.pdbx_seq_one_letter_code
_entity_poly.pdbx_strand_id
1 'polypeptide(L)'
;MKNKTKKPKSKFKNLNKAGQLGLATLMISLPAVTTSNALAQPIKELKNVNVEVPTASSEASSKYAVVAGFNEKKTEVKPFGMEWGNVEDTYTISNPTEDKKGKIGILYTNVGNYEGKPLDLKITLMDWDRYINPDIKTYITFEKSEIGHSQSGYNWIDQVWEYVDHETGKPVKISGSFMTFADLDAKQYVEFSKETTDKIDKMYVSEDTWVDATQSPKGELKIGDVSSKTSNSDDKFAMVTALFDGGRMHFKWGKDYTGYPKDEANMRDGNKPLGAQFFAFSAKKPVKTELLKPAKRVSDADEKAKTENNLKVLSEKYSYEVSHTVPSEYEEFFYKSYVMSDTVPKELVVGKVEIVDETGKNVTDKFENKSNKNELAYSAKADELKKGDFYGHTYTLKIEVNVDTKADISKLLDKDGNFVIQNTARVSKDGNTKDTNPVKTKIKKLPNEIKKYILNKDHKLVEKLDLQKDENVDYVIEHHIGNGQDIKSLKLSDDLEDVLDINKDVKVYMKDSTANKATDNVAGKTAVNDKAMMTTKENAGKTKEEKAKDVKKETSVEQSKASNKTQQSSTENIDFTKGYKDITKEGTLKVDEEKEIYEWTAKDPKALQGKEIFVEVKAKVKKDAKLDKYTAQEVASIPNIADLIINDKDLRSNKVVVNKKVEKPQPPEPKPEPKPEPKPEPKPEPKPEPKPEPKPEPKPEPKPEPKPPIPNKINKFILSNEHKLVDKIDLKDENVDYVIEHQIGNEQDIKTLRLVDDLEDALDINKDVKVYMKDSTANKATDNVAGKTAVNDKAMMTTKENADKAKEEKAKDVKKETPVDQSKASNKTQQSNTENIDFTKGYKDITKEGTLKVDEEKEIYEWTAKDPKALQGKEIFVEVKAKVKKDAKLDKYTAQDVASIPNIADLIINDKDLRSNKVVVNKKVEKPQTPAPKKLPFTGIENTTKYSVIGLILIAVIGGAVALKNRRKADK
;
A
#
# COMPACT_ATOMS: atom_id res chain seq x y z
N MET A 1 31.79 -43.77 -76.46
CA MET A 1 31.09 -44.56 -77.51
C MET A 1 29.57 -44.30 -77.42
N LYS A 2 28.77 -44.66 -78.45
CA LYS A 2 27.28 -44.80 -78.49
C LYS A 2 26.47 -43.91 -77.50
N ASN A 3 25.86 -42.76 -77.83
CA ASN A 3 25.02 -42.33 -78.97
C ASN A 3 23.59 -42.92 -78.99
N LYS A 4 22.58 -42.07 -79.24
CA LYS A 4 21.11 -42.33 -79.43
C LYS A 4 20.35 -42.71 -78.14
N THR A 5 19.06 -42.40 -77.91
CA THR A 5 18.01 -41.54 -78.57
C THR A 5 16.93 -41.21 -77.49
N LYS A 6 15.78 -40.52 -77.66
CA LYS A 6 14.96 -40.06 -78.81
C LYS A 6 14.03 -38.89 -78.39
N LYS A 7 13.36 -38.24 -79.35
CA LYS A 7 12.01 -37.61 -79.19
C LYS A 7 11.09 -38.14 -80.29
N PRO A 8 9.79 -38.34 -80.06
CA PRO A 8 8.78 -38.31 -81.11
C PRO A 8 8.24 -36.88 -81.36
N LYS A 9 7.60 -36.67 -82.51
CA LYS A 9 6.91 -35.42 -82.91
C LYS A 9 5.66 -35.79 -83.73
N SER A 10 4.73 -34.84 -83.81
CA SER A 10 3.71 -34.69 -84.89
C SER A 10 2.49 -35.64 -84.83
N LYS A 11 1.33 -35.35 -85.46
CA LYS A 11 0.93 -34.23 -86.35
C LYS A 11 -0.61 -34.07 -86.37
N PHE A 12 -1.14 -33.27 -87.34
CA PHE A 12 -2.55 -32.96 -87.66
C PHE A 12 -3.22 -31.86 -86.84
N LYS A 13 -4.15 -31.04 -87.39
CA LYS A 13 -4.29 -30.38 -88.72
C LYS A 13 -5.38 -29.28 -88.59
N ASN A 14 -5.41 -28.30 -89.49
CA ASN A 14 -6.31 -27.12 -89.40
C ASN A 14 -7.78 -27.41 -89.77
N LEU A 15 -8.72 -26.65 -89.21
CA LEU A 15 -9.95 -26.15 -89.90
C LEU A 15 -10.54 -24.93 -89.14
N ASN A 16 -11.52 -24.25 -89.73
CA ASN A 16 -11.92 -22.87 -89.39
C ASN A 16 -13.36 -22.72 -88.81
N LYS A 17 -13.56 -21.65 -88.02
CA LYS A 17 -14.81 -20.90 -87.73
C LYS A 17 -16.15 -21.67 -87.68
N ALA A 18 -16.81 -21.68 -86.51
CA ALA A 18 -18.00 -20.84 -86.19
C ALA A 18 -18.78 -21.35 -84.95
N GLY A 19 -19.54 -20.45 -84.30
CA GLY A 19 -20.81 -20.82 -83.65
C GLY A 19 -20.85 -21.16 -82.15
N GLN A 20 -21.37 -20.20 -81.36
CA GLN A 20 -22.28 -20.36 -80.20
C GLN A 20 -21.89 -21.15 -78.92
N LEU A 21 -22.01 -20.39 -77.82
CA LEU A 21 -22.42 -20.71 -76.44
C LEU A 21 -22.43 -22.17 -75.93
N GLY A 22 -21.67 -22.38 -74.85
CA GLY A 22 -22.01 -23.31 -73.76
C GLY A 22 -21.35 -22.85 -72.46
N LEU A 23 -22.11 -22.71 -71.36
CA LEU A 23 -21.52 -22.44 -70.05
C LEU A 23 -20.91 -23.73 -69.49
N ALA A 24 -19.63 -23.69 -69.13
CA ALA A 24 -18.96 -24.73 -68.37
C ALA A 24 -18.05 -24.09 -67.31
N THR A 25 -18.35 -24.35 -66.03
CA THR A 25 -17.63 -23.77 -64.89
C THR A 25 -16.27 -24.44 -64.73
N LEU A 26 -15.20 -23.78 -65.21
CA LEU A 26 -13.84 -24.31 -65.08
C LEU A 26 -13.23 -23.89 -63.72
N MET A 27 -12.99 -24.85 -62.83
CA MET A 27 -12.14 -24.61 -61.67
C MET A 27 -10.71 -24.34 -62.14
N ILE A 28 -10.19 -23.14 -61.86
CA ILE A 28 -8.76 -22.87 -62.04
C ILE A 28 -8.04 -23.41 -60.80
N SER A 29 -7.38 -24.56 -60.97
CA SER A 29 -6.42 -25.05 -59.99
C SER A 29 -5.23 -24.07 -59.94
N LEU A 30 -5.20 -23.22 -58.92
CA LEU A 30 -4.00 -22.45 -58.58
C LEU A 30 -2.85 -23.44 -58.33
N PRO A 31 -1.67 -23.29 -58.97
CA PRO A 31 -0.52 -24.09 -58.62
C PRO A 31 -0.13 -23.78 -57.17
N ALA A 32 0.12 -24.82 -56.38
CA ALA A 32 0.54 -24.64 -54.99
C ALA A 32 1.82 -23.80 -54.95
N VAL A 33 1.77 -22.64 -54.30
CA VAL A 33 2.97 -21.90 -53.94
C VAL A 33 3.69 -22.74 -52.89
N THR A 34 4.67 -23.52 -53.33
CA THR A 34 5.55 -24.26 -52.44
C THR A 34 6.36 -23.26 -51.63
N THR A 35 5.89 -22.94 -50.44
CA THR A 35 6.71 -22.26 -49.43
C THR A 35 7.93 -23.12 -49.19
N SER A 36 9.10 -22.62 -49.57
CA SER A 36 10.36 -23.26 -49.24
C SER A 36 10.54 -23.18 -47.73
N ASN A 37 10.13 -24.23 -47.02
CA ASN A 37 10.55 -24.43 -45.64
C ASN A 37 12.08 -24.37 -45.63
N ALA A 38 12.65 -23.49 -44.81
CA ALA A 38 14.08 -23.54 -44.54
C ALA A 38 14.40 -24.95 -44.00
N LEU A 39 15.46 -25.56 -44.52
CA LEU A 39 15.94 -26.82 -43.96
C LEU A 39 16.56 -26.53 -42.60
N ALA A 40 16.40 -27.48 -41.68
CA ALA A 40 17.11 -27.44 -40.41
C ALA A 40 18.63 -27.48 -40.67
N GLN A 41 19.37 -26.67 -39.91
CA GLN A 41 20.82 -26.53 -39.99
C GLN A 41 21.40 -26.39 -38.58
N PRO A 42 22.69 -26.68 -38.36
CA PRO A 42 23.29 -26.59 -37.03
C PRO A 42 23.05 -25.22 -36.42
N ILE A 43 22.62 -25.17 -35.16
CA ILE A 43 22.23 -23.92 -34.49
C ILE A 43 23.34 -22.85 -34.52
N LYS A 44 24.61 -23.27 -34.44
CA LYS A 44 25.80 -22.38 -34.52
C LYS A 44 26.05 -21.77 -35.91
N GLU A 45 25.33 -22.20 -36.94
CA GLU A 45 25.36 -21.61 -38.29
C GLU A 45 24.20 -20.62 -38.55
N LEU A 46 23.32 -20.40 -37.58
CA LEU A 46 22.11 -19.57 -37.74
C LEU A 46 22.42 -18.07 -37.67
N LYS A 47 22.50 -17.42 -38.84
CA LYS A 47 22.96 -16.02 -38.98
C LYS A 47 22.01 -14.94 -38.45
N ASN A 48 20.74 -15.26 -38.21
CA ASN A 48 19.71 -14.29 -37.84
C ASN A 48 19.47 -14.20 -36.33
N VAL A 49 20.16 -15.02 -35.53
CA VAL A 49 20.03 -15.07 -34.07
C VAL A 49 21.44 -15.12 -33.49
N ASN A 50 21.67 -14.43 -32.37
CA ASN A 50 22.99 -14.29 -31.78
C ASN A 50 23.39 -15.57 -31.00
N VAL A 51 24.00 -16.54 -31.68
CA VAL A 51 24.45 -17.80 -31.08
C VAL A 51 25.95 -17.75 -30.77
N GLU A 52 26.33 -18.08 -29.53
CA GLU A 52 27.71 -18.10 -29.06
C GLU A 52 28.07 -19.49 -28.52
N VAL A 53 29.22 -20.02 -28.95
CA VAL A 53 29.87 -21.14 -28.25
C VAL A 53 30.70 -20.56 -27.10
N PRO A 54 30.45 -20.92 -25.83
CA PRO A 54 31.14 -20.34 -24.68
C PRO A 54 32.66 -20.51 -24.71
N THR A 55 33.33 -19.45 -24.28
CA THR A 55 34.78 -19.36 -24.06
C THR A 55 35.07 -19.00 -22.60
N ALA A 56 36.33 -19.08 -22.17
CA ALA A 56 36.74 -18.68 -20.81
C ALA A 56 36.47 -17.20 -20.47
N SER A 57 36.23 -16.33 -21.46
CA SER A 57 35.83 -14.93 -21.30
C SER A 57 34.32 -14.69 -21.44
N SER A 58 33.53 -15.73 -21.74
CA SER A 58 32.08 -15.62 -21.93
C SER A 58 31.36 -15.50 -20.59
N GLU A 59 30.39 -14.59 -20.52
CA GLU A 59 29.70 -14.21 -19.29
C GLU A 59 28.27 -13.76 -19.59
N ALA A 60 27.31 -14.24 -18.80
CA ALA A 60 25.92 -13.80 -18.87
C ALA A 60 25.77 -12.46 -18.11
N SER A 61 25.23 -11.46 -18.80
CA SER A 61 25.09 -10.13 -18.20
C SER A 61 24.04 -10.11 -17.08
N SER A 62 24.26 -9.27 -16.07
CA SER A 62 23.36 -9.09 -14.92
C SER A 62 21.98 -8.52 -15.28
N LYS A 63 21.73 -8.21 -16.56
CA LYS A 63 20.39 -7.99 -17.13
C LYS A 63 19.46 -9.18 -16.87
N TYR A 64 19.95 -10.41 -17.07
CA TYR A 64 19.19 -11.66 -16.99
C TYR A 64 19.14 -12.18 -15.54
N ALA A 65 18.71 -11.32 -14.63
CA ALA A 65 18.76 -11.54 -13.18
C ALA A 65 17.77 -12.59 -12.66
N VAL A 66 16.79 -13.00 -13.48
CA VAL A 66 15.71 -13.91 -13.08
C VAL A 66 15.78 -15.21 -13.87
N VAL A 67 15.73 -16.32 -13.15
CA VAL A 67 15.35 -17.64 -13.66
C VAL A 67 14.42 -18.25 -12.62
N ALA A 68 13.45 -19.07 -13.05
CA ALA A 68 12.52 -19.69 -12.11
C ALA A 68 13.21 -20.90 -11.46
N GLY A 69 13.06 -21.06 -10.15
CA GLY A 69 13.51 -22.21 -9.39
C GLY A 69 12.40 -22.70 -8.46
N PHE A 70 12.25 -24.01 -8.32
CA PHE A 70 11.27 -24.57 -7.39
C PHE A 70 11.79 -24.49 -5.95
N ASN A 71 10.95 -24.07 -5.00
CA ASN A 71 11.30 -24.11 -3.58
C ASN A 71 10.37 -25.07 -2.82
N GLU A 72 10.89 -26.23 -2.40
CA GLU A 72 10.17 -27.31 -1.70
C GLU A 72 9.34 -26.87 -0.48
N LYS A 73 9.65 -25.72 0.12
CA LYS A 73 9.04 -25.23 1.36
C LYS A 73 8.13 -24.02 1.16
N LYS A 74 8.06 -23.48 -0.06
CA LYS A 74 7.45 -22.16 -0.33
C LYS A 74 6.75 -22.03 -1.69
N THR A 75 7.05 -22.91 -2.65
CA THR A 75 6.35 -22.95 -3.93
C THR A 75 5.08 -23.77 -3.80
N GLU A 76 3.95 -23.07 -3.82
CA GLU A 76 2.64 -23.67 -3.97
C GLU A 76 2.31 -23.77 -5.47
N VAL A 77 1.75 -24.90 -5.89
CA VAL A 77 1.39 -25.16 -7.30
C VAL A 77 -0.13 -25.15 -7.45
N LYS A 78 -0.64 -24.20 -8.25
CA LYS A 78 -2.06 -23.83 -8.30
C LYS A 78 -2.61 -23.89 -9.74
N PRO A 79 -3.47 -24.86 -10.09
CA PRO A 79 -4.16 -24.86 -11.38
C PRO A 79 -5.19 -23.73 -11.49
N PHE A 80 -5.46 -23.28 -12.72
CA PHE A 80 -6.51 -22.31 -13.02
C PHE A 80 -7.29 -22.63 -14.30
N GLY A 81 -8.43 -21.93 -14.46
CA GLY A 81 -9.30 -21.96 -15.65
C GLY A 81 -10.31 -23.11 -15.71
N MET A 82 -10.03 -24.21 -15.00
CA MET A 82 -10.95 -25.34 -14.77
C MET A 82 -10.48 -26.15 -13.55
N GLU A 83 -11.23 -27.18 -13.15
CA GLU A 83 -10.71 -28.20 -12.24
C GLU A 83 -9.71 -29.10 -12.99
N TRP A 84 -8.59 -29.40 -12.34
CA TRP A 84 -7.55 -30.32 -12.85
C TRP A 84 -7.57 -31.60 -12.01
N GLY A 85 -7.36 -32.76 -12.66
CA GLY A 85 -7.23 -34.03 -11.97
C GLY A 85 -5.99 -34.06 -11.09
N ASN A 86 -6.14 -34.50 -9.84
CA ASN A 86 -5.03 -34.63 -8.91
C ASN A 86 -4.54 -36.09 -8.93
N VAL A 87 -3.36 -36.34 -9.51
CA VAL A 87 -2.82 -37.70 -9.72
C VAL A 87 -1.39 -37.75 -9.22
N GLU A 88 -1.17 -38.45 -8.10
CA GLU A 88 0.12 -38.51 -7.38
C GLU A 88 0.69 -37.08 -7.20
N ASP A 89 1.90 -36.82 -7.64
CA ASP A 89 2.58 -35.53 -7.52
C ASP A 89 2.33 -34.59 -8.71
N THR A 90 1.28 -34.85 -9.53
CA THR A 90 0.93 -34.02 -10.71
C THR A 90 -0.44 -33.35 -10.60
N TYR A 91 -0.63 -32.24 -11.30
CA TYR A 91 -1.95 -31.81 -11.79
C TYR A 91 -2.11 -32.22 -13.26
N THR A 92 -3.14 -32.99 -13.58
CA THR A 92 -3.35 -33.63 -14.87
C THR A 92 -4.68 -33.22 -15.50
N ILE A 93 -4.68 -32.90 -16.80
CA ILE A 93 -5.88 -32.82 -17.65
C ILE A 93 -5.80 -33.87 -18.75
N SER A 94 -6.95 -34.47 -19.09
CA SER A 94 -7.06 -35.44 -20.18
C SER A 94 -8.14 -35.00 -21.18
N ASN A 95 -7.83 -35.02 -22.48
CA ASN A 95 -8.70 -34.50 -23.55
C ASN A 95 -9.31 -33.11 -23.25
N PRO A 96 -8.51 -32.07 -22.94
CA PRO A 96 -8.99 -30.69 -22.86
C PRO A 96 -9.69 -30.26 -24.16
N THR A 97 -10.82 -29.56 -24.00
CA THR A 97 -11.67 -29.14 -25.11
C THR A 97 -11.21 -27.80 -25.70
N GLU A 98 -11.43 -27.59 -27.00
CA GLU A 98 -10.98 -26.40 -27.74
C GLU A 98 -11.40 -25.06 -27.11
N ASP A 99 -12.54 -25.02 -26.40
CA ASP A 99 -13.01 -23.82 -25.71
C ASP A 99 -12.12 -23.39 -24.53
N LYS A 100 -11.21 -24.25 -24.06
CA LYS A 100 -10.26 -24.00 -22.95
C LYS A 100 -8.94 -23.35 -23.40
N LYS A 101 -8.67 -23.31 -24.70
CA LYS A 101 -7.47 -22.69 -25.28
C LYS A 101 -7.34 -21.22 -24.85
N GLY A 102 -6.16 -20.86 -24.33
CA GLY A 102 -5.86 -19.53 -23.77
C GLY A 102 -6.46 -19.22 -22.39
N LYS A 103 -7.13 -20.18 -21.73
CA LYS A 103 -7.88 -19.94 -20.47
C LYS A 103 -7.43 -20.77 -19.28
N ILE A 104 -6.70 -21.87 -19.51
CA ILE A 104 -6.28 -22.83 -18.49
C ILE A 104 -4.76 -22.82 -18.31
N GLY A 105 -4.28 -23.28 -17.16
CA GLY A 105 -2.85 -23.36 -16.87
C GLY A 105 -2.54 -23.60 -15.40
N ILE A 106 -1.30 -23.32 -15.03
CA ILE A 106 -0.77 -23.49 -13.66
C ILE A 106 -0.02 -22.22 -13.22
N LEU A 107 -0.02 -21.97 -11.91
CA LEU A 107 0.77 -20.94 -11.25
C LEU A 107 1.71 -21.61 -10.22
N TYR A 108 3.01 -21.38 -10.34
CA TYR A 108 4.02 -21.76 -9.36
C TYR A 108 4.41 -20.52 -8.54
N THR A 109 4.22 -20.55 -7.21
CA THR A 109 4.51 -19.38 -6.37
C THR A 109 5.96 -19.31 -5.85
N ASN A 110 6.43 -18.11 -5.48
CA ASN A 110 7.73 -17.86 -4.84
C ASN A 110 8.95 -18.45 -5.59
N VAL A 111 8.89 -18.54 -6.92
CA VAL A 111 9.91 -19.21 -7.75
C VAL A 111 11.11 -18.33 -8.13
N GLY A 112 11.14 -17.08 -7.68
CA GLY A 112 12.24 -16.17 -8.00
C GLY A 112 12.16 -14.87 -7.22
N ASN A 113 13.15 -14.01 -7.45
CA ASN A 113 13.21 -12.67 -6.87
C ASN A 113 13.58 -11.64 -7.94
N TYR A 114 12.98 -10.45 -7.89
CA TYR A 114 13.43 -9.30 -8.68
C TYR A 114 13.36 -8.01 -7.85
N GLU A 115 14.49 -7.31 -7.76
CA GLU A 115 14.67 -6.12 -6.92
C GLU A 115 14.11 -6.27 -5.48
N GLY A 116 14.31 -7.44 -4.87
CA GLY A 116 13.86 -7.75 -3.52
C GLY A 116 12.37 -8.12 -3.41
N LYS A 117 11.64 -8.27 -4.52
CA LYS A 117 10.26 -8.78 -4.54
C LYS A 117 10.23 -10.28 -4.88
N PRO A 118 9.45 -11.12 -4.18
CA PRO A 118 9.15 -12.47 -4.63
C PRO A 118 8.32 -12.45 -5.92
N LEU A 119 8.63 -13.38 -6.83
CA LEU A 119 7.93 -13.60 -8.10
C LEU A 119 7.29 -14.98 -8.15
N ASP A 120 6.16 -15.05 -8.84
CA ASP A 120 5.48 -16.28 -9.24
C ASP A 120 5.64 -16.47 -10.75
N LEU A 121 5.65 -17.73 -11.21
CA LEU A 121 5.62 -18.08 -12.63
C LEU A 121 4.23 -18.59 -13.00
N LYS A 122 3.54 -17.85 -13.87
CA LYS A 122 2.28 -18.24 -14.46
C LYS A 122 2.51 -18.87 -15.82
N ILE A 123 2.02 -20.09 -16.01
CA ILE A 123 2.04 -20.81 -17.29
C ILE A 123 0.60 -20.92 -17.80
N THR A 124 0.33 -20.39 -18.99
CA THR A 124 -0.98 -20.44 -19.63
C THR A 124 -0.91 -21.28 -20.90
N LEU A 125 -1.79 -22.27 -21.04
CA LEU A 125 -1.88 -23.10 -22.25
C LEU A 125 -2.68 -22.35 -23.31
N MET A 126 -2.01 -21.97 -24.40
CA MET A 126 -2.58 -21.14 -25.46
C MET A 126 -3.30 -21.97 -26.52
N ASP A 127 -2.66 -23.02 -27.01
CA ASP A 127 -3.13 -23.88 -28.11
C ASP A 127 -2.47 -25.26 -28.02
N TRP A 128 -2.96 -26.24 -28.78
CA TRP A 128 -2.39 -27.60 -28.86
C TRP A 128 -2.80 -28.31 -30.16
N ASP A 129 -1.87 -29.11 -30.69
CA ASP A 129 -2.10 -29.97 -31.86
C ASP A 129 -1.99 -31.45 -31.50
N ARG A 130 -3.02 -32.22 -31.87
CA ARG A 130 -3.20 -33.61 -31.45
C ARG A 130 -2.61 -34.58 -32.46
N TYR A 131 -1.71 -35.45 -32.02
CA TYR A 131 -1.11 -36.47 -32.86
C TYR A 131 -1.98 -37.73 -32.99
N ILE A 132 -2.42 -38.27 -31.85
CA ILE A 132 -3.06 -39.59 -31.74
C ILE A 132 -4.56 -39.57 -32.07
N ASN A 133 -5.08 -40.74 -32.44
CA ASN A 133 -6.48 -40.96 -32.80
C ASN A 133 -7.47 -40.33 -31.78
N PRO A 134 -8.53 -39.63 -32.24
CA PRO A 134 -9.65 -39.11 -31.43
C PRO A 134 -10.13 -39.97 -30.25
N ASP A 135 -10.14 -41.29 -30.38
CA ASP A 135 -10.65 -42.22 -29.36
C ASP A 135 -9.65 -42.49 -28.21
N ILE A 136 -8.36 -42.23 -28.41
CA ILE A 136 -7.30 -42.49 -27.41
C ILE A 136 -7.09 -41.27 -26.52
N LYS A 137 -7.10 -41.43 -25.19
CA LYS A 137 -6.90 -40.31 -24.25
C LYS A 137 -5.51 -39.67 -24.40
N THR A 138 -5.53 -38.36 -24.61
CA THR A 138 -4.38 -37.45 -24.51
C THR A 138 -4.24 -36.93 -23.08
N TYR A 139 -3.04 -36.48 -22.70
CA TYR A 139 -2.74 -35.96 -21.35
C TYR A 139 -1.79 -34.77 -21.38
N ILE A 140 -2.02 -33.81 -20.48
CA ILE A 140 -1.07 -32.74 -20.13
C ILE A 140 -0.97 -32.73 -18.60
N THR A 141 0.25 -32.82 -18.06
CA THR A 141 0.52 -32.87 -16.60
C THR A 141 1.49 -31.76 -16.21
N PHE A 142 1.31 -31.15 -15.03
CA PHE A 142 2.28 -30.25 -14.41
C PHE A 142 2.71 -30.82 -13.06
N GLU A 143 4.00 -30.79 -12.78
CA GLU A 143 4.59 -31.35 -11.57
C GLU A 143 4.35 -30.46 -10.35
N LYS A 144 4.18 -31.06 -9.17
CA LYS A 144 3.99 -30.33 -7.89
C LYS A 144 5.29 -30.12 -7.11
N SER A 145 6.36 -30.83 -7.44
CA SER A 145 7.66 -30.82 -6.74
C SER A 145 8.79 -30.14 -7.53
N GLU A 146 8.54 -29.77 -8.78
CA GLU A 146 9.47 -29.04 -9.64
C GLU A 146 8.70 -28.19 -10.68
N ILE A 147 9.39 -27.31 -11.41
CA ILE A 147 8.79 -26.53 -12.50
C ILE A 147 8.95 -27.31 -13.81
N GLY A 148 8.13 -28.36 -13.95
CA GLY A 148 8.12 -29.25 -15.10
C GLY A 148 6.72 -29.62 -15.56
N HIS A 149 6.60 -30.14 -16.78
CA HIS A 149 5.35 -30.64 -17.33
C HIS A 149 5.56 -31.81 -18.29
N SER A 150 4.59 -32.71 -18.40
CA SER A 150 4.62 -33.80 -19.38
C SER A 150 3.43 -33.74 -20.34
N GLN A 151 3.64 -34.07 -21.61
CA GLN A 151 2.57 -34.15 -22.61
C GLN A 151 2.53 -35.53 -23.30
N SER A 152 1.34 -36.09 -23.47
CA SER A 152 1.13 -37.37 -24.18
C SER A 152 0.02 -37.25 -25.21
N GLY A 153 0.33 -37.63 -26.45
CA GLY A 153 -0.60 -37.61 -27.59
C GLY A 153 -0.66 -36.32 -28.42
N TYR A 154 0.24 -35.36 -28.19
CA TYR A 154 0.29 -34.07 -28.88
C TYR A 154 1.58 -33.91 -29.70
N ASN A 155 1.48 -33.34 -30.91
CA ASN A 155 2.64 -32.89 -31.68
C ASN A 155 3.34 -31.72 -30.98
N TRP A 156 2.54 -30.84 -30.36
CA TRP A 156 3.00 -29.73 -29.53
C TRP A 156 1.89 -29.18 -28.64
N ILE A 157 2.30 -28.53 -27.55
CA ILE A 157 1.51 -27.65 -26.69
C ILE A 157 2.11 -26.24 -26.79
N ASP A 158 1.29 -25.25 -27.15
CA ASP A 158 1.68 -23.82 -27.19
C ASP A 158 1.37 -23.15 -25.86
N GLN A 159 2.34 -22.41 -25.31
CA GLN A 159 2.27 -21.92 -23.94
C GLN A 159 2.95 -20.58 -23.73
N VAL A 160 2.38 -19.80 -22.80
CA VAL A 160 2.90 -18.51 -22.34
C VAL A 160 3.36 -18.66 -20.89
N TRP A 161 4.66 -18.50 -20.68
CA TRP A 161 5.32 -18.42 -19.38
C TRP A 161 5.53 -16.94 -19.04
N GLU A 162 4.99 -16.47 -17.92
CA GLU A 162 4.97 -15.05 -17.52
C GLU A 162 5.28 -14.91 -16.03
N TYR A 163 6.26 -14.06 -15.69
CA TYR A 163 6.53 -13.70 -14.30
C TYR A 163 5.53 -12.67 -13.78
N VAL A 164 4.91 -12.98 -12.64
CA VAL A 164 3.96 -12.11 -11.94
C VAL A 164 4.43 -11.80 -10.52
N ASP A 165 3.97 -10.67 -9.99
CA ASP A 165 4.24 -10.19 -8.64
C ASP A 165 3.46 -11.04 -7.62
N HIS A 166 4.14 -11.67 -6.66
CA HIS A 166 3.51 -12.62 -5.75
C HIS A 166 2.38 -12.02 -4.89
N GLU A 167 2.49 -10.74 -4.50
CA GLU A 167 1.49 -10.06 -3.68
C GLU A 167 0.25 -9.65 -4.47
N THR A 168 0.41 -9.25 -5.74
CA THR A 168 -0.67 -8.64 -6.53
C THR A 168 -1.16 -9.46 -7.72
N GLY A 169 -0.47 -10.56 -8.08
CA GLY A 169 -0.79 -11.43 -9.22
C GLY A 169 -0.64 -10.77 -10.60
N LYS A 170 0.02 -9.60 -10.67
CA LYS A 170 0.14 -8.79 -11.90
C LYS A 170 1.49 -9.04 -12.61
N PRO A 171 1.55 -9.02 -13.96
CA PRO A 171 2.80 -9.18 -14.70
C PRO A 171 3.88 -8.17 -14.28
N VAL A 172 5.11 -8.64 -14.07
CA VAL A 172 6.24 -7.80 -13.66
C VAL A 172 7.15 -7.51 -14.83
N LYS A 173 7.45 -6.22 -15.04
CA LYS A 173 8.50 -5.81 -15.98
C LYS A 173 9.88 -5.99 -15.34
N ILE A 174 10.41 -7.21 -15.41
CA ILE A 174 11.83 -7.49 -15.12
C ILE A 174 12.73 -7.01 -16.25
N SER A 175 14.05 -6.93 -16.02
CA SER A 175 15.05 -6.52 -17.02
C SER A 175 15.36 -7.61 -18.04
N GLY A 176 15.21 -8.87 -17.67
CA GLY A 176 15.51 -10.04 -18.50
C GLY A 176 15.50 -11.32 -17.69
N SER A 177 15.25 -12.44 -18.37
CA SER A 177 15.38 -13.78 -17.82
C SER A 177 16.23 -14.68 -18.71
N PHE A 178 16.60 -15.86 -18.23
CA PHE A 178 17.18 -16.90 -19.08
C PHE A 178 16.54 -18.26 -18.80
N MET A 179 16.66 -19.18 -19.75
CA MET A 179 16.23 -20.57 -19.59
C MET A 179 17.18 -21.48 -20.36
N THR A 180 17.67 -22.54 -19.71
CA THR A 180 18.44 -23.60 -20.37
C THR A 180 17.54 -24.78 -20.67
N PHE A 181 17.15 -24.87 -21.93
CA PHE A 181 16.47 -26.02 -22.50
C PHE A 181 17.49 -27.15 -22.57
N ALA A 182 17.21 -28.28 -21.93
CA ALA A 182 18.07 -29.44 -21.88
C ALA A 182 17.34 -30.65 -22.51
N ASP A 183 18.08 -31.73 -22.71
CA ASP A 183 17.56 -33.01 -23.21
C ASP A 183 16.75 -32.91 -24.52
N LEU A 184 17.20 -32.05 -25.45
CA LEU A 184 16.64 -31.95 -26.79
C LEU A 184 17.06 -33.18 -27.63
N ASP A 185 16.35 -34.28 -27.36
CA ASP A 185 16.57 -35.66 -27.83
C ASP A 185 15.39 -36.16 -28.68
N ALA A 186 15.50 -37.33 -29.33
CA ALA A 186 14.41 -38.09 -29.94
C ALA A 186 13.38 -37.25 -30.73
N LYS A 187 13.85 -36.28 -31.53
CA LYS A 187 13.02 -35.29 -32.25
C LYS A 187 12.16 -34.34 -31.41
N GLN A 188 12.48 -34.12 -30.14
CA GLN A 188 11.91 -33.08 -29.29
C GLN A 188 12.39 -31.69 -29.76
N TYR A 189 11.55 -30.67 -29.60
CA TYR A 189 11.86 -29.30 -30.00
C TYR A 189 11.10 -28.25 -29.18
N VAL A 190 11.72 -27.08 -29.06
CA VAL A 190 11.03 -25.83 -28.73
C VAL A 190 10.81 -25.00 -29.99
N GLU A 191 9.68 -24.29 -30.07
CA GLU A 191 9.39 -23.36 -31.16
C GLU A 191 8.93 -22.02 -30.57
N PHE A 192 9.83 -21.05 -30.56
CA PHE A 192 9.56 -19.70 -30.10
C PHE A 192 8.66 -18.97 -31.09
N SER A 193 7.59 -18.35 -30.59
CA SER A 193 6.84 -17.36 -31.34
C SER A 193 7.74 -16.19 -31.73
N LYS A 194 7.41 -15.48 -32.82
CA LYS A 194 8.17 -14.31 -33.27
C LYS A 194 8.37 -13.27 -32.17
N GLU A 195 7.36 -13.03 -31.32
CA GLU A 195 7.45 -12.08 -30.20
C GLU A 195 8.56 -12.47 -29.20
N THR A 196 8.75 -13.77 -28.96
CA THR A 196 9.84 -14.28 -28.12
C THR A 196 11.17 -14.27 -28.87
N THR A 197 11.20 -14.65 -30.15
CA THR A 197 12.42 -14.62 -30.97
C THR A 197 13.00 -13.21 -31.10
N ASP A 198 12.15 -12.19 -31.27
CA ASP A 198 12.54 -10.77 -31.30
C ASP A 198 13.16 -10.27 -29.97
N LYS A 199 13.01 -11.05 -28.88
CA LYS A 199 13.54 -10.75 -27.53
C LYS A 199 14.74 -11.62 -27.15
N ILE A 200 15.19 -12.55 -28.00
CA ILE A 200 16.38 -13.36 -27.72
C ILE A 200 17.63 -12.51 -28.01
N ASP A 201 18.23 -11.95 -26.96
CA ASP A 201 19.47 -11.16 -27.07
C ASP A 201 20.68 -12.02 -27.45
N LYS A 202 20.73 -13.26 -26.94
CA LYS A 202 21.78 -14.26 -27.18
C LYS A 202 21.31 -15.67 -26.83
N MET A 203 21.89 -16.68 -27.49
CA MET A 203 21.83 -18.08 -27.07
C MET A 203 23.24 -18.67 -26.89
N TYR A 204 23.39 -19.62 -25.97
CA TYR A 204 24.62 -20.39 -25.75
C TYR A 204 24.39 -21.87 -26.02
N VAL A 205 25.39 -22.49 -26.67
CA VAL A 205 25.42 -23.91 -27.04
C VAL A 205 26.84 -24.45 -26.92
N SER A 206 27.05 -25.75 -26.71
CA SER A 206 28.41 -26.32 -26.71
C SER A 206 29.03 -26.38 -28.12
N GLU A 207 30.35 -26.58 -28.22
CA GLU A 207 31.02 -26.72 -29.53
C GLU A 207 30.57 -28.00 -30.25
N ASP A 208 30.39 -29.09 -29.49
CA ASP A 208 29.87 -30.37 -29.95
C ASP A 208 28.33 -30.42 -30.04
N THR A 209 27.65 -29.26 -29.95
CA THR A 209 26.18 -29.20 -29.95
C THR A 209 25.58 -29.89 -31.17
N TRP A 210 24.53 -30.67 -30.91
CA TRP A 210 23.91 -31.53 -31.90
C TRP A 210 22.52 -31.04 -32.33
N VAL A 211 22.05 -29.91 -31.79
CA VAL A 211 20.70 -29.41 -32.06
C VAL A 211 20.70 -28.56 -33.33
N ASP A 212 19.67 -28.76 -34.15
CA ASP A 212 19.47 -28.02 -35.37
C ASP A 212 18.39 -26.96 -35.14
N ALA A 213 18.51 -25.85 -35.88
CA ALA A 213 17.58 -24.73 -35.81
C ALA A 213 16.96 -24.44 -37.18
N THR A 214 15.72 -23.97 -37.18
CA THR A 214 14.99 -23.51 -38.35
C THR A 214 14.25 -22.22 -38.00
N GLN A 215 14.48 -21.14 -38.75
CA GLN A 215 13.67 -19.93 -38.64
C GLN A 215 12.61 -19.89 -39.73
N SER A 216 11.36 -19.64 -39.36
CA SER A 216 10.26 -19.53 -40.32
C SER A 216 10.33 -18.22 -41.10
N PRO A 217 9.71 -18.11 -42.29
CA PRO A 217 9.57 -16.84 -43.01
C PRO A 217 8.78 -15.76 -42.26
N LYS A 218 8.10 -16.09 -41.15
CA LYS A 218 7.45 -15.12 -40.25
C LYS A 218 8.35 -14.68 -39.09
N GLY A 219 9.50 -15.33 -38.90
CA GLY A 219 10.46 -15.08 -37.82
C GLY A 219 10.28 -15.93 -36.57
N GLU A 220 9.40 -16.95 -36.58
CA GLU A 220 9.33 -17.97 -35.51
C GLU A 220 10.62 -18.81 -35.52
N LEU A 221 11.13 -19.20 -34.35
CA LEU A 221 12.40 -19.94 -34.23
C LEU A 221 12.18 -21.32 -33.61
N LYS A 222 12.34 -22.37 -34.42
CA LYS A 222 12.31 -23.76 -33.99
C LYS A 222 13.73 -24.27 -33.73
N ILE A 223 13.93 -24.98 -32.62
CA ILE A 223 15.20 -25.55 -32.19
C ILE A 223 14.95 -26.94 -31.59
N GLY A 224 15.74 -27.95 -31.96
CA GLY A 224 15.64 -29.28 -31.37
C GLY A 224 16.50 -30.32 -32.07
N ASP A 225 16.26 -31.59 -31.75
CA ASP A 225 16.76 -32.71 -32.54
C ASP A 225 15.87 -32.92 -33.79
N VAL A 226 16.50 -33.35 -34.88
CA VAL A 226 15.82 -33.74 -36.13
C VAL A 226 16.16 -35.17 -36.58
N SER A 227 17.08 -35.85 -35.90
CA SER A 227 17.64 -37.14 -36.31
C SER A 227 17.24 -38.32 -35.43
N SER A 228 16.45 -38.10 -34.38
CA SER A 228 16.06 -39.09 -33.36
C SER A 228 17.24 -39.62 -32.52
N LYS A 229 18.04 -38.72 -31.98
CA LYS A 229 19.19 -39.01 -31.08
C LYS A 229 18.71 -39.29 -29.64
N THR A 230 19.61 -39.59 -28.68
CA THR A 230 19.21 -39.84 -27.27
C THR A 230 20.23 -39.32 -26.26
N SER A 231 19.78 -38.48 -25.33
CA SER A 231 20.58 -37.78 -24.32
C SER A 231 20.01 -37.95 -22.91
N ASN A 232 20.54 -37.17 -21.96
CA ASN A 232 20.02 -36.97 -20.61
C ASN A 232 20.06 -35.47 -20.28
N SER A 233 19.40 -35.05 -19.19
CA SER A 233 19.28 -33.64 -18.78
C SER A 233 20.59 -32.91 -18.40
N ASP A 234 21.73 -33.61 -18.30
CA ASP A 234 23.07 -33.03 -18.07
C ASP A 234 23.95 -32.95 -19.34
N ASP A 235 23.53 -33.54 -20.47
CA ASP A 235 24.33 -33.62 -21.69
C ASP A 235 24.40 -32.27 -22.44
N LYS A 236 25.51 -31.54 -22.24
CA LYS A 236 25.73 -30.17 -22.76
C LYS A 236 25.55 -30.04 -24.29
N PHE A 237 25.73 -31.11 -25.08
CA PHE A 237 25.49 -31.10 -26.53
C PHE A 237 24.01 -31.07 -26.94
N ALA A 238 23.10 -31.49 -26.06
CA ALA A 238 21.65 -31.45 -26.23
C ALA A 238 21.01 -30.21 -25.57
N MET A 239 21.82 -29.25 -25.12
CA MET A 239 21.36 -28.03 -24.43
C MET A 239 21.39 -26.77 -25.30
N VAL A 240 20.46 -25.86 -25.02
CA VAL A 240 20.49 -24.45 -25.45
C VAL A 240 20.09 -23.55 -24.29
N THR A 241 20.97 -22.65 -23.87
CA THR A 241 20.55 -21.52 -23.02
C THR A 241 20.10 -20.38 -23.91
N ALA A 242 18.91 -19.83 -23.69
CA ALA A 242 18.46 -18.58 -24.30
C ALA A 242 18.36 -17.46 -23.26
N LEU A 243 18.84 -16.27 -23.62
CA LEU A 243 18.74 -15.04 -22.83
C LEU A 243 17.65 -14.15 -23.43
N PHE A 244 16.67 -13.74 -22.63
CA PHE A 244 15.47 -13.03 -23.07
C PHE A 244 15.37 -11.61 -22.47
N ASP A 245 14.93 -10.65 -23.28
CA ASP A 245 14.48 -9.34 -22.82
C ASP A 245 13.11 -9.42 -22.13
N GLY A 246 13.01 -8.86 -20.92
CA GLY A 246 11.80 -8.96 -20.09
C GLY A 246 11.59 -10.35 -19.46
N GLY A 247 10.32 -10.66 -19.13
CA GLY A 247 9.95 -11.85 -18.35
C GLY A 247 8.67 -12.54 -18.83
N ARG A 248 8.45 -12.54 -20.15
CA ARG A 248 7.34 -13.26 -20.78
C ARG A 248 7.85 -13.98 -22.03
N MET A 249 7.70 -15.31 -22.03
CA MET A 249 8.12 -16.22 -23.09
C MET A 249 6.89 -16.93 -23.65
N HIS A 250 6.65 -16.82 -24.95
CA HIS A 250 5.60 -17.54 -25.67
C HIS A 250 6.25 -18.52 -26.67
N PHE A 251 6.11 -19.82 -26.40
CA PHE A 251 6.75 -20.89 -27.15
C PHE A 251 5.90 -22.18 -27.14
N LYS A 252 6.13 -23.04 -28.13
CA LYS A 252 5.62 -24.41 -28.14
C LYS A 252 6.67 -25.37 -27.59
N TRP A 253 6.21 -26.39 -26.86
CA TRP A 253 6.96 -27.61 -26.60
C TRP A 253 6.39 -28.75 -27.44
N GLY A 254 7.23 -29.56 -28.10
CA GLY A 254 6.75 -30.58 -29.03
C GLY A 254 7.74 -31.68 -29.37
N LYS A 255 7.25 -32.69 -30.09
CA LYS A 255 8.03 -33.80 -30.66
C LYS A 255 7.55 -34.09 -32.07
N ASP A 256 8.47 -34.32 -33.02
CA ASP A 256 8.07 -34.78 -34.36
C ASP A 256 7.77 -36.29 -34.36
N TYR A 257 6.48 -36.62 -34.30
CA TYR A 257 5.98 -37.99 -34.43
C TYR A 257 5.92 -38.51 -35.89
N THR A 258 6.53 -37.84 -36.87
CA THR A 258 6.62 -38.36 -38.25
C THR A 258 7.32 -39.72 -38.27
N GLY A 259 6.54 -40.76 -38.59
CA GLY A 259 6.96 -42.16 -38.65
C GLY A 259 6.35 -43.07 -37.57
N TYR A 260 5.71 -42.52 -36.54
CA TYR A 260 5.15 -43.28 -35.42
C TYR A 260 3.69 -43.72 -35.67
N PRO A 261 3.21 -44.84 -35.08
CA PRO A 261 1.80 -45.24 -35.15
C PRO A 261 0.89 -44.24 -34.43
N LYS A 262 -0.37 -44.08 -34.90
CA LYS A 262 -1.39 -43.18 -34.30
C LYS A 262 -2.39 -43.86 -33.39
N ASP A 263 -2.49 -45.18 -33.48
CA ASP A 263 -3.50 -46.02 -32.81
C ASP A 263 -2.93 -46.85 -31.65
N GLU A 264 -1.60 -46.84 -31.45
CA GLU A 264 -0.94 -47.52 -30.35
C GLU A 264 -1.06 -46.71 -29.05
N ALA A 265 -2.13 -46.96 -28.30
CA ALA A 265 -2.35 -46.43 -26.95
C ALA A 265 -1.40 -46.99 -25.87
N ASN A 266 -0.40 -47.79 -26.25
CA ASN A 266 0.46 -48.57 -25.36
C ASN A 266 1.60 -47.75 -24.75
N MET A 267 1.23 -46.68 -24.04
CA MET A 267 2.14 -45.96 -23.16
C MET A 267 1.43 -45.68 -21.83
N ARG A 268 1.45 -46.67 -20.92
CA ARG A 268 0.96 -46.59 -19.53
C ARG A 268 1.76 -47.47 -18.57
N ASP A 269 2.04 -46.94 -17.39
CA ASP A 269 2.48 -47.68 -16.21
C ASP A 269 1.57 -47.32 -15.03
N GLY A 270 0.80 -48.30 -14.55
CA GLY A 270 -0.26 -48.07 -13.57
C GLY A 270 -1.23 -46.96 -13.98
N ASN A 271 -1.30 -45.88 -13.17
CA ASN A 271 -2.10 -44.69 -13.43
C ASN A 271 -1.38 -43.61 -14.27
N LYS A 272 -0.06 -43.73 -14.49
CA LYS A 272 0.71 -42.78 -15.29
C LYS A 272 0.68 -43.17 -16.77
N PRO A 273 0.53 -42.22 -17.70
CA PRO A 273 0.91 -42.47 -19.08
C PRO A 273 2.45 -42.61 -19.15
N LEU A 274 2.96 -43.76 -19.59
CA LEU A 274 4.34 -43.84 -20.08
C LEU A 274 4.48 -42.91 -21.29
N GLY A 275 5.72 -42.65 -21.72
CA GLY A 275 6.01 -41.99 -23.00
C GLY A 275 5.44 -40.57 -23.15
N ALA A 276 4.85 -40.02 -22.09
CA ALA A 276 4.64 -38.59 -21.97
C ALA A 276 6.01 -37.91 -22.07
N GLN A 277 6.12 -36.93 -22.96
CA GLN A 277 7.36 -36.20 -23.20
C GLN A 277 7.48 -35.14 -22.10
N PHE A 278 8.42 -35.37 -21.18
CA PHE A 278 8.70 -34.46 -20.08
C PHE A 278 9.42 -33.21 -20.57
N PHE A 279 9.14 -32.09 -19.94
CA PHE A 279 9.84 -30.82 -20.09
C PHE A 279 10.21 -30.31 -18.71
N ALA A 280 11.51 -30.17 -18.49
CA ALA A 280 12.07 -29.28 -17.49
C ALA A 280 13.12 -28.38 -18.16
N PHE A 281 13.63 -27.42 -17.41
CA PHE A 281 14.73 -26.56 -17.83
C PHE A 281 15.73 -26.44 -16.68
N SER A 282 16.99 -26.16 -17.01
CA SER A 282 18.01 -25.91 -16.00
C SER A 282 18.12 -24.42 -15.68
N ALA A 283 18.24 -24.12 -14.38
CA ALA A 283 18.63 -22.80 -13.90
C ALA A 283 20.16 -22.55 -14.00
N LYS A 284 20.94 -23.57 -14.38
CA LYS A 284 22.37 -23.42 -14.75
C LYS A 284 22.49 -23.05 -16.23
N LYS A 285 23.66 -22.54 -16.61
CA LYS A 285 24.02 -22.12 -17.98
C LYS A 285 25.52 -22.33 -18.20
N PRO A 286 26.02 -22.49 -19.44
CA PRO A 286 27.42 -22.80 -19.70
C PRO A 286 28.37 -21.59 -19.59
N VAL A 287 27.97 -20.54 -18.88
CA VAL A 287 28.75 -19.33 -18.60
C VAL A 287 28.50 -18.84 -17.16
N LYS A 288 29.53 -18.24 -16.55
CA LYS A 288 29.38 -17.47 -15.29
C LYS A 288 28.41 -16.31 -15.47
N THR A 289 27.76 -15.89 -14.38
CA THR A 289 27.01 -14.62 -14.33
C THR A 289 27.91 -13.47 -13.85
N GLU A 290 27.72 -12.28 -14.43
CA GLU A 290 28.07 -11.02 -13.75
C GLU A 290 27.47 -11.00 -12.32
N LEU A 291 28.05 -10.21 -11.41
CA LEU A 291 27.40 -9.88 -10.13
C LEU A 291 26.00 -9.29 -10.40
N LEU A 292 24.94 -9.87 -9.84
CA LEU A 292 23.58 -9.34 -9.97
C LEU A 292 23.42 -8.02 -9.21
N LYS A 293 22.36 -7.27 -9.52
CA LYS A 293 22.02 -6.02 -8.81
C LYS A 293 21.35 -6.37 -7.47
N PRO A 294 21.95 -6.05 -6.31
CA PRO A 294 21.28 -6.22 -5.03
C PRO A 294 20.18 -5.17 -4.85
N ALA A 295 19.23 -5.43 -3.96
CA ALA A 295 18.14 -4.51 -3.66
C ALA A 295 17.93 -4.33 -2.15
N LYS A 296 17.55 -3.13 -1.75
CA LYS A 296 17.33 -2.75 -0.36
C LYS A 296 15.88 -2.33 -0.16
N ARG A 297 15.27 -2.83 0.91
CA ARG A 297 13.93 -2.47 1.36
C ARG A 297 13.97 -2.00 2.82
N VAL A 298 12.90 -1.34 3.25
CA VAL A 298 12.70 -0.87 4.61
C VAL A 298 11.31 -1.27 5.10
N SER A 299 11.23 -1.67 6.36
CA SER A 299 10.02 -2.20 7.01
C SER A 299 9.91 -1.67 8.45
N ASP A 300 8.78 -1.12 8.86
CA ASP A 300 8.49 -0.73 10.25
C ASP A 300 7.33 -1.55 10.84
N ALA A 301 6.48 -0.99 11.70
CA ALA A 301 5.34 -1.68 12.29
C ALA A 301 4.24 -2.02 11.26
N ASP A 302 3.89 -1.11 10.37
CA ASP A 302 2.77 -1.19 9.43
C ASP A 302 3.19 -1.04 7.96
N GLU A 303 4.27 -0.33 7.65
CA GLU A 303 4.84 -0.30 6.31
C GLU A 303 5.84 -1.47 6.13
N LYS A 304 5.52 -2.44 5.25
CA LYS A 304 6.40 -3.59 4.96
C LYS A 304 7.04 -3.52 3.58
N ALA A 305 8.32 -3.89 3.51
CA ALA A 305 9.09 -4.12 2.29
C ALA A 305 9.08 -2.94 1.30
N LYS A 306 9.07 -1.70 1.80
CA LYS A 306 8.99 -0.46 1.00
C LYS A 306 10.37 0.04 0.58
N THR A 307 10.40 1.10 -0.23
CA THR A 307 11.60 1.90 -0.51
C THR A 307 11.64 3.23 0.27
N GLU A 308 10.49 3.65 0.81
CA GLU A 308 10.34 4.77 1.73
C GLU A 308 9.33 4.37 2.82
N ASN A 309 9.56 4.76 4.07
CA ASN A 309 8.63 4.53 5.20
C ASN A 309 8.59 5.73 6.16
N ASN A 310 7.58 5.81 7.04
CA ASN A 310 7.25 7.00 7.83
C ASN A 310 7.10 6.67 9.32
N LEU A 311 8.14 6.95 10.12
CA LEU A 311 8.08 6.74 11.57
C LEU A 311 7.16 7.75 12.26
N LYS A 312 6.30 7.23 13.13
CA LYS A 312 5.33 7.99 13.93
C LYS A 312 6.02 8.65 15.13
N VAL A 313 7.06 8.03 15.68
CA VAL A 313 7.89 8.54 16.78
C VAL A 313 9.36 8.17 16.59
N LEU A 314 10.29 8.97 17.16
CA LEU A 314 11.74 8.73 17.07
C LEU A 314 12.18 7.37 17.64
N SER A 315 11.47 6.87 18.65
CA SER A 315 11.75 5.59 19.31
C SER A 315 11.17 4.37 18.58
N GLU A 316 10.60 4.54 17.38
CA GLU A 316 10.05 3.44 16.60
C GLU A 316 11.19 2.59 16.00
N LYS A 317 11.07 1.27 16.19
CA LYS A 317 11.98 0.29 15.58
C LYS A 317 11.51 -0.02 14.17
N TYR A 318 12.47 -0.11 13.26
CA TYR A 318 12.27 -0.51 11.88
C TYR A 318 13.46 -1.37 11.43
N SER A 319 13.43 -1.94 10.24
CA SER A 319 14.51 -2.77 9.71
C SER A 319 14.80 -2.50 8.25
N TYR A 320 16.08 -2.50 7.90
CA TYR A 320 16.53 -2.62 6.52
C TYR A 320 16.62 -4.09 6.11
N GLU A 321 16.25 -4.37 4.87
CA GLU A 321 16.30 -5.71 4.26
C GLU A 321 17.13 -5.61 2.99
N VAL A 322 18.36 -6.13 3.03
CA VAL A 322 19.32 -6.10 1.91
C VAL A 322 19.34 -7.48 1.26
N SER A 323 18.75 -7.58 0.08
CA SER A 323 18.50 -8.82 -0.65
C SER A 323 19.38 -8.97 -1.89
N HIS A 324 19.89 -10.17 -2.14
CA HIS A 324 20.65 -10.50 -3.35
C HIS A 324 20.57 -12.00 -3.67
N THR A 325 20.24 -12.32 -4.91
CA THR A 325 20.21 -13.70 -5.44
C THR A 325 21.61 -14.11 -5.91
N VAL A 326 22.10 -15.25 -5.40
CA VAL A 326 23.26 -15.94 -5.94
C VAL A 326 22.73 -16.92 -7.01
N PRO A 327 22.98 -16.71 -8.31
CA PRO A 327 22.47 -17.58 -9.38
C PRO A 327 22.89 -19.05 -9.20
N SER A 328 22.16 -19.97 -9.83
CA SER A 328 22.67 -21.32 -10.01
C SER A 328 23.81 -21.31 -11.02
N GLU A 329 24.90 -22.00 -10.69
CA GLU A 329 26.14 -22.05 -11.45
C GLU A 329 26.65 -23.50 -11.51
N TYR A 330 27.56 -23.78 -12.44
CA TYR A 330 28.40 -24.99 -12.37
C TYR A 330 29.63 -24.73 -11.49
N GLU A 331 30.30 -25.79 -11.03
CA GLU A 331 31.42 -25.70 -10.07
C GLU A 331 32.58 -24.86 -10.62
N GLU A 332 32.84 -24.90 -11.93
CA GLU A 332 33.82 -24.07 -12.63
C GLU A 332 33.57 -22.54 -12.52
N PHE A 333 32.36 -22.13 -12.09
CA PHE A 333 31.95 -20.72 -11.93
C PHE A 333 31.64 -20.33 -10.48
N PHE A 334 31.93 -21.20 -9.50
CA PHE A 334 31.76 -20.89 -8.08
C PHE A 334 32.65 -19.71 -7.63
N TYR A 335 32.14 -18.95 -6.67
CA TYR A 335 32.69 -17.65 -6.27
C TYR A 335 33.89 -17.86 -5.35
N LYS A 336 34.92 -17.02 -5.51
CA LYS A 336 36.12 -16.99 -4.65
C LYS A 336 35.90 -16.14 -3.41
N SER A 337 35.00 -15.16 -3.49
CA SER A 337 34.54 -14.36 -2.35
C SER A 337 33.14 -13.79 -2.59
N TYR A 338 32.35 -13.70 -1.53
CA TYR A 338 31.04 -13.06 -1.52
C TYR A 338 30.86 -12.30 -0.21
N VAL A 339 30.44 -11.03 -0.27
CA VAL A 339 30.25 -10.17 0.92
C VAL A 339 28.97 -9.35 0.75
N MET A 340 28.14 -9.31 1.80
CA MET A 340 27.02 -8.38 1.94
C MET A 340 27.40 -7.32 2.99
N SER A 341 27.23 -6.04 2.68
CA SER A 341 27.65 -4.95 3.58
C SER A 341 26.73 -3.73 3.56
N ASP A 342 26.75 -2.99 4.67
CA ASP A 342 25.90 -1.81 4.94
C ASP A 342 26.71 -0.79 5.74
N THR A 343 26.58 0.49 5.46
CA THR A 343 27.14 1.55 6.32
C THR A 343 25.96 2.32 6.89
N VAL A 344 25.43 1.80 7.99
CA VAL A 344 24.20 2.30 8.61
C VAL A 344 24.45 3.75 9.10
N PRO A 345 23.60 4.74 8.75
CA PRO A 345 23.75 6.11 9.20
C PRO A 345 24.02 6.22 10.72
N LYS A 346 24.98 7.07 11.10
CA LYS A 346 25.46 7.21 12.50
C LYS A 346 24.38 7.74 13.46
N GLU A 347 23.31 8.31 12.92
CA GLU A 347 22.10 8.75 13.60
C GLU A 347 21.18 7.58 14.00
N LEU A 348 21.56 6.34 13.66
CA LEU A 348 20.84 5.11 13.99
C LEU A 348 21.67 4.19 14.88
N VAL A 349 21.00 3.55 15.83
CA VAL A 349 21.54 2.41 16.57
C VAL A 349 21.22 1.13 15.80
N VAL A 350 22.23 0.27 15.58
CA VAL A 350 22.04 -1.08 15.03
C VAL A 350 21.61 -2.03 16.16
N GLY A 351 20.50 -2.74 15.94
CA GLY A 351 19.95 -3.76 16.82
C GLY A 351 20.32 -5.17 16.38
N LYS A 352 19.33 -6.07 16.29
CA LYS A 352 19.52 -7.42 15.76
C LYS A 352 19.92 -7.39 14.28
N VAL A 353 20.95 -8.15 13.91
CA VAL A 353 21.34 -8.39 12.50
C VAL A 353 21.41 -9.89 12.22
N GLU A 354 20.80 -10.33 11.12
CA GLU A 354 20.82 -11.74 10.69
C GLU A 354 20.72 -11.86 9.16
N ILE A 355 21.16 -12.99 8.61
CA ILE A 355 20.94 -13.34 7.20
C ILE A 355 19.94 -14.51 7.15
N VAL A 356 18.94 -14.37 6.28
CA VAL A 356 17.97 -15.43 5.96
C VAL A 356 18.04 -15.82 4.48
N ASP A 357 17.64 -17.04 4.15
CA ASP A 357 17.37 -17.47 2.77
C ASP A 357 15.94 -17.09 2.33
N GLU A 358 15.55 -17.44 1.10
CA GLU A 358 14.23 -17.13 0.54
C GLU A 358 13.05 -17.79 1.25
N THR A 359 13.29 -18.83 2.07
CA THR A 359 12.29 -19.46 2.95
C THR A 359 12.11 -18.71 4.27
N GLY A 360 13.01 -17.76 4.58
CA GLY A 360 13.05 -17.05 5.85
C GLY A 360 13.82 -17.78 6.95
N LYS A 361 14.39 -18.95 6.66
CA LYS A 361 15.29 -19.67 7.57
C LYS A 361 16.56 -18.84 7.77
N ASN A 362 17.00 -18.68 9.02
CA ASN A 362 18.28 -18.05 9.35
C ASN A 362 19.45 -18.94 8.88
N VAL A 363 20.37 -18.33 8.12
CA VAL A 363 21.57 -18.94 7.53
C VAL A 363 22.81 -18.07 7.80
N THR A 364 22.78 -17.26 8.87
CA THR A 364 23.89 -16.38 9.28
C THR A 364 25.17 -17.16 9.58
N ASP A 365 25.03 -18.44 9.94
CA ASP A 365 26.12 -19.40 10.16
C ASP A 365 26.93 -19.73 8.89
N LYS A 366 26.38 -19.53 7.68
CA LYS A 366 27.14 -19.61 6.43
C LYS A 366 28.14 -18.45 6.25
N PHE A 367 28.11 -17.44 7.12
CA PHE A 367 28.88 -16.20 7.00
C PHE A 367 29.81 -15.96 8.20
N GLU A 368 30.88 -15.21 7.95
CA GLU A 368 31.77 -14.59 8.92
C GLU A 368 31.32 -13.15 9.14
N ASN A 369 30.95 -12.80 10.37
CA ASN A 369 30.65 -11.43 10.74
C ASN A 369 31.95 -10.64 10.96
N LYS A 370 32.20 -9.64 10.11
CA LYS A 370 33.37 -8.73 10.15
C LYS A 370 32.95 -7.29 10.46
N SER A 371 31.76 -7.12 11.04
CA SER A 371 31.14 -5.82 11.30
C SER A 371 31.75 -5.06 12.48
N ASN A 372 31.76 -3.74 12.41
CA ASN A 372 32.23 -2.82 13.44
C ASN A 372 31.18 -1.70 13.66
N LYS A 373 30.37 -1.83 14.72
CA LYS A 373 29.26 -0.91 15.04
C LYS A 373 28.29 -0.75 13.86
N ASN A 374 28.32 0.39 13.18
CA ASN A 374 27.46 0.74 12.05
C ASN A 374 28.03 0.30 10.69
N GLU A 375 29.31 -0.10 10.64
CA GLU A 375 29.95 -0.67 9.45
C GLU A 375 29.68 -2.18 9.44
N LEU A 376 28.65 -2.61 8.72
CA LEU A 376 28.25 -4.02 8.65
C LEU A 376 28.93 -4.72 7.47
N ALA A 377 29.50 -5.90 7.72
CA ALA A 377 30.15 -6.72 6.70
C ALA A 377 30.02 -8.20 7.04
N TYR A 378 29.31 -8.94 6.19
CA TYR A 378 29.09 -10.39 6.32
C TYR A 378 29.68 -11.09 5.09
N SER A 379 30.78 -11.81 5.31
CA SER A 379 31.54 -12.52 4.29
C SER A 379 31.11 -13.98 4.26
N ALA A 380 30.71 -14.55 3.12
CA ALA A 380 30.48 -15.99 3.04
C ALA A 380 31.77 -16.77 3.38
N LYS A 381 31.63 -17.90 4.07
CA LYS A 381 32.76 -18.77 4.43
C LYS A 381 33.30 -19.48 3.19
N ALA A 382 34.63 -19.62 3.11
CA ALA A 382 35.30 -20.24 1.97
C ALA A 382 34.86 -21.70 1.71
N ASP A 383 34.42 -22.43 2.74
CA ASP A 383 33.90 -23.80 2.61
C ASP A 383 32.41 -23.89 2.27
N GLU A 384 31.64 -22.79 2.43
CA GLU A 384 30.26 -22.71 1.91
C GLU A 384 30.27 -22.37 0.42
N LEU A 385 31.17 -21.48 -0.02
CA LEU A 385 31.30 -21.09 -1.43
C LEU A 385 31.70 -22.24 -2.37
N LYS A 386 32.22 -23.35 -1.82
CA LYS A 386 32.54 -24.59 -2.56
C LYS A 386 31.33 -25.52 -2.76
N LYS A 387 30.19 -25.26 -2.11
CA LYS A 387 29.02 -26.16 -2.12
C LYS A 387 27.97 -25.68 -3.09
N GLY A 388 27.33 -26.61 -3.79
CA GLY A 388 26.16 -26.32 -4.63
C GLY A 388 24.99 -25.68 -3.88
N ASP A 389 24.80 -25.98 -2.58
CA ASP A 389 23.74 -25.43 -1.72
C ASP A 389 24.00 -23.98 -1.24
N PHE A 390 24.96 -23.29 -1.86
CA PHE A 390 25.09 -21.83 -1.79
C PHE A 390 24.55 -21.11 -3.05
N TYR A 391 24.24 -21.85 -4.12
CA TYR A 391 23.91 -21.31 -5.44
C TYR A 391 22.46 -21.62 -5.83
N GLY A 392 21.78 -20.65 -6.44
CA GLY A 392 20.33 -20.70 -6.72
C GLY A 392 19.46 -20.06 -5.63
N HIS A 393 20.05 -19.55 -4.54
CA HIS A 393 19.35 -19.00 -3.37
C HIS A 393 19.35 -17.47 -3.32
N THR A 394 18.40 -16.88 -2.60
CA THR A 394 18.32 -15.43 -2.35
C THR A 394 18.56 -15.11 -0.89
N TYR A 395 19.74 -14.58 -0.59
CA TYR A 395 20.13 -14.19 0.76
C TYR A 395 19.64 -12.78 1.08
N THR A 396 19.02 -12.61 2.24
CA THR A 396 18.53 -11.33 2.76
C THR A 396 19.17 -11.04 4.11
N LEU A 397 20.07 -10.05 4.13
CA LEU A 397 20.63 -9.46 5.35
C LEU A 397 19.58 -8.50 5.95
N LYS A 398 19.02 -8.89 7.10
CA LYS A 398 18.06 -8.11 7.88
C LYS A 398 18.78 -7.36 9.00
N ILE A 399 18.53 -6.06 9.09
CA ILE A 399 19.22 -5.14 10.01
C ILE A 399 18.14 -4.34 10.77
N GLU A 400 17.86 -4.71 12.01
CA GLU A 400 17.01 -3.93 12.91
C GLU A 400 17.72 -2.62 13.29
N VAL A 401 17.00 -1.51 13.30
CA VAL A 401 17.49 -0.17 13.64
C VAL A 401 16.43 0.65 14.38
N ASN A 402 16.89 1.63 15.14
CA ASN A 402 16.09 2.76 15.61
C ASN A 402 16.93 4.05 15.54
N VAL A 403 16.29 5.22 15.61
CA VAL A 403 17.01 6.49 15.73
C VAL A 403 17.72 6.53 17.09
N ASP A 404 18.96 7.01 17.14
CA ASP A 404 19.62 7.35 18.40
C ASP A 404 18.99 8.64 18.94
N THR A 405 18.34 8.57 20.09
CA THR A 405 17.69 9.72 20.75
C THR A 405 18.69 10.80 21.21
N LYS A 406 20.01 10.55 21.12
CA LYS A 406 21.06 11.52 21.42
C LYS A 406 21.61 12.22 20.17
N ALA A 407 21.33 11.70 18.98
CA ALA A 407 21.85 12.20 17.72
C ALA A 407 21.17 13.51 17.27
N ASP A 408 21.98 14.45 16.78
CA ASP A 408 21.48 15.68 16.17
C ASP A 408 21.01 15.44 14.73
N ILE A 409 19.75 15.05 14.58
CA ILE A 409 19.09 14.90 13.27
C ILE A 409 18.63 16.23 12.65
N SER A 410 18.84 17.38 13.31
CA SER A 410 18.28 18.68 12.86
C SER A 410 18.70 19.09 11.44
N LYS A 411 19.83 18.53 10.97
CA LYS A 411 20.45 18.77 9.66
C LYS A 411 19.89 17.88 8.53
N LEU A 412 19.01 16.92 8.85
CA LEU A 412 18.46 15.95 7.89
C LEU A 412 17.08 16.38 7.33
N LEU A 413 16.74 17.66 7.41
CA LEU A 413 15.45 18.19 6.94
C LEU A 413 15.35 18.18 5.41
N ASP A 414 14.25 17.66 4.89
CA ASP A 414 13.83 17.85 3.50
C ASP A 414 13.11 19.19 3.28
N LYS A 415 12.70 19.44 2.03
CA LYS A 415 11.98 20.66 1.62
C LYS A 415 10.61 20.80 2.26
N ASP A 416 10.00 19.68 2.65
CA ASP A 416 8.67 19.61 3.27
C ASP A 416 8.78 19.73 4.81
N GLY A 417 10.00 19.86 5.35
CA GLY A 417 10.28 20.05 6.77
C GLY A 417 10.32 18.76 7.59
N ASN A 418 10.39 17.59 6.96
CA ASN A 418 10.52 16.28 7.64
C ASN A 418 11.99 15.87 7.71
N PHE A 419 12.36 15.08 8.71
CA PHE A 419 13.70 14.46 8.71
C PHE A 419 13.72 13.25 7.78
N VAL A 420 14.75 13.15 6.94
CA VAL A 420 14.92 12.04 5.99
C VAL A 420 16.27 11.38 6.22
N ILE A 421 16.23 10.16 6.74
CA ILE A 421 17.41 9.29 6.84
C ILE A 421 17.45 8.42 5.58
N GLN A 422 18.48 8.57 4.75
CA GLN A 422 18.69 7.73 3.56
C GLN A 422 19.78 6.69 3.84
N ASN A 423 19.55 5.44 3.44
CA ASN A 423 20.55 4.38 3.54
C ASN A 423 20.67 3.62 2.19
N THR A 424 21.84 3.07 1.90
CA THR A 424 22.17 2.26 0.71
C THR A 424 23.14 1.16 1.12
N ALA A 425 22.95 -0.05 0.63
CA ALA A 425 23.80 -1.20 0.95
C ALA A 425 24.58 -1.66 -0.27
N ARG A 426 25.40 -2.70 -0.08
CA ARG A 426 26.38 -3.15 -1.06
C ARG A 426 26.50 -4.67 -1.03
N VAL A 427 26.75 -5.25 -2.20
CA VAL A 427 27.19 -6.65 -2.34
C VAL A 427 28.45 -6.68 -3.20
N SER A 428 29.39 -7.53 -2.83
CA SER A 428 30.63 -7.77 -3.57
C SER A 428 30.82 -9.25 -3.89
N LYS A 429 31.26 -9.53 -5.12
CA LYS A 429 31.65 -10.85 -5.64
C LYS A 429 33.03 -10.73 -6.27
N ASP A 430 33.99 -11.53 -5.83
CA ASP A 430 35.32 -11.65 -6.47
C ASP A 430 36.04 -10.30 -6.68
N GLY A 431 35.87 -9.37 -5.74
CA GLY A 431 36.40 -8.00 -5.82
C GLY A 431 35.55 -7.02 -6.64
N ASN A 432 34.61 -7.49 -7.45
CA ASN A 432 33.60 -6.65 -8.09
C ASN A 432 32.49 -6.29 -7.09
N THR A 433 31.86 -5.14 -7.28
CA THR A 433 30.94 -4.54 -6.30
C THR A 433 29.74 -3.89 -6.98
N LYS A 434 28.54 -4.05 -6.40
CA LYS A 434 27.33 -3.31 -6.79
C LYS A 434 26.58 -2.81 -5.55
N ASP A 435 26.06 -1.59 -5.67
CA ASP A 435 25.25 -0.94 -4.65
C ASP A 435 23.76 -1.25 -4.88
N THR A 436 22.97 -1.19 -3.80
CA THR A 436 21.52 -1.32 -3.88
C THR A 436 20.86 -0.06 -4.43
N ASN A 437 19.55 -0.10 -4.68
CA ASN A 437 18.77 1.13 -4.61
C ASN A 437 18.93 1.80 -3.23
N PRO A 438 18.82 3.14 -3.15
CA PRO A 438 18.64 3.81 -1.86
C PRO A 438 17.26 3.47 -1.29
N VAL A 439 17.15 3.56 0.03
CA VAL A 439 15.89 3.58 0.79
C VAL A 439 15.87 4.78 1.72
N LYS A 440 14.68 5.24 2.09
CA LYS A 440 14.46 6.41 2.94
C LYS A 440 13.56 6.10 4.12
N THR A 441 13.85 6.73 5.25
CA THR A 441 12.98 6.73 6.42
C THR A 441 12.69 8.17 6.80
N LYS A 442 11.41 8.54 6.74
CA LYS A 442 10.87 9.85 7.07
C LYS A 442 10.44 9.90 8.53
N ILE A 443 10.66 11.03 9.18
CA ILE A 443 10.20 11.31 10.55
C ILE A 443 9.58 12.71 10.54
N LYS A 444 8.31 12.82 10.97
CA LYS A 444 7.62 14.11 11.04
C LYS A 444 8.31 15.04 12.03
N LYS A 445 8.52 16.30 11.63
CA LYS A 445 8.96 17.35 12.56
C LYS A 445 7.80 17.80 13.44
N LEU A 446 8.05 17.82 14.74
CA LEU A 446 7.14 18.28 15.79
C LEU A 446 7.64 19.65 16.30
N PRO A 447 6.77 20.67 16.42
CA PRO A 447 7.10 21.94 17.05
C PRO A 447 7.24 21.78 18.57
N ASN A 448 7.75 22.82 19.24
CA ASN A 448 7.55 22.95 20.69
C ASN A 448 6.18 23.61 20.91
N GLU A 449 5.38 23.10 21.84
CA GLU A 449 4.13 23.75 22.29
C GLU A 449 4.05 23.74 23.82
N ILE A 450 3.33 24.70 24.38
CA ILE A 450 2.98 24.77 25.81
C ILE A 450 1.55 25.26 25.97
N LYS A 451 0.77 24.60 26.83
CA LYS A 451 -0.61 24.96 27.19
C LYS A 451 -0.79 24.86 28.70
N LYS A 452 -1.67 25.67 29.24
CA LYS A 452 -1.91 25.85 30.67
C LYS A 452 -3.41 25.79 30.94
N TYR A 453 -3.75 25.12 32.02
CA TYR A 453 -5.12 24.89 32.47
C TYR A 453 -5.18 24.97 33.99
N ILE A 454 -6.39 25.03 34.51
CA ILE A 454 -6.72 24.84 35.92
C ILE A 454 -7.52 23.54 36.00
N LEU A 455 -7.20 22.66 36.95
CA LEU A 455 -7.98 21.47 37.26
C LEU A 455 -9.16 21.85 38.15
N ASN A 456 -10.39 21.63 37.68
CA ASN A 456 -11.59 21.91 38.46
C ASN A 456 -11.97 20.74 39.39
N LYS A 457 -12.98 20.94 40.25
CA LYS A 457 -13.49 19.93 41.20
C LYS A 457 -14.02 18.64 40.56
N ASP A 458 -14.35 18.65 39.26
CA ASP A 458 -14.75 17.46 38.51
C ASP A 458 -13.55 16.72 37.88
N HIS A 459 -12.31 17.11 38.21
CA HIS A 459 -11.06 16.66 37.59
C HIS A 459 -10.95 16.96 36.08
N LYS A 460 -11.49 18.10 35.64
CA LYS A 460 -11.46 18.57 34.25
C LYS A 460 -10.55 19.78 34.10
N LEU A 461 -9.84 19.85 32.99
CA LEU A 461 -9.03 21.01 32.61
C LEU A 461 -9.94 22.14 32.09
N VAL A 462 -9.77 23.34 32.65
CA VAL A 462 -10.46 24.56 32.24
C VAL A 462 -9.50 25.74 32.16
N GLU A 463 -9.73 26.69 31.26
CA GLU A 463 -8.94 27.93 31.22
C GLU A 463 -9.40 28.97 32.26
N LYS A 464 -10.61 28.80 32.82
CA LYS A 464 -11.23 29.72 33.77
C LYS A 464 -11.89 28.97 34.91
N LEU A 465 -11.65 29.41 36.15
CA LEU A 465 -12.24 28.84 37.36
C LEU A 465 -12.83 29.93 38.26
N ASP A 466 -14.10 29.79 38.63
CA ASP A 466 -14.76 30.63 39.63
C ASP A 466 -14.63 29.99 41.03
N LEU A 467 -13.76 30.55 41.88
CA LEU A 467 -13.54 30.07 43.25
C LEU A 467 -14.74 30.35 44.15
N GLN A 468 -15.18 29.34 44.91
CA GLN A 468 -16.33 29.46 45.82
C GLN A 468 -15.91 30.04 47.19
N LYS A 469 -14.95 29.42 47.90
CA LYS A 469 -14.20 30.04 49.01
C LYS A 469 -12.94 29.25 49.39
N ASP A 470 -11.82 29.93 49.62
CA ASP A 470 -10.55 29.41 50.20
C ASP A 470 -10.01 28.05 49.69
N GLU A 471 -10.34 27.72 48.44
CA GLU A 471 -9.94 26.48 47.76
C GLU A 471 -8.52 26.55 47.16
N ASN A 472 -7.91 25.39 46.92
CA ASN A 472 -6.71 25.31 46.08
C ASN A 472 -7.05 25.70 44.64
N VAL A 473 -6.08 26.29 43.95
CA VAL A 473 -5.99 26.33 42.49
C VAL A 473 -4.91 25.33 42.08
N ASP A 474 -5.31 24.22 41.49
CA ASP A 474 -4.39 23.21 40.98
C ASP A 474 -4.17 23.48 39.47
N TYR A 475 -3.08 24.14 39.10
CA TYR A 475 -2.72 24.37 37.71
C TYR A 475 -2.09 23.12 37.08
N VAL A 476 -2.38 22.92 35.79
CA VAL A 476 -1.79 21.87 34.96
C VAL A 476 -1.18 22.52 33.72
N ILE A 477 0.10 22.29 33.47
CA ILE A 477 0.84 22.85 32.33
C ILE A 477 1.34 21.72 31.44
N GLU A 478 0.74 21.59 30.27
CA GLU A 478 1.04 20.64 29.18
C GLU A 478 2.18 21.20 28.31
N HIS A 479 3.20 20.40 28.04
CA HIS A 479 4.35 20.78 27.22
C HIS A 479 4.64 19.69 26.18
N HIS A 480 4.61 20.06 24.90
CA HIS A 480 5.10 19.21 23.81
C HIS A 480 6.52 19.62 23.47
N ILE A 481 7.48 18.74 23.71
CA ILE A 481 8.89 18.99 23.43
C ILE A 481 9.16 18.56 21.99
N GLY A 482 9.36 19.54 21.10
CA GLY A 482 9.55 19.31 19.68
C GLY A 482 10.84 18.56 19.36
N ASN A 483 10.84 17.84 18.25
CA ASN A 483 12.04 17.13 17.77
C ASN A 483 12.89 17.98 16.80
N GLY A 484 12.53 19.25 16.58
CA GLY A 484 13.08 20.13 15.55
C GLY A 484 14.52 20.64 15.71
N GLN A 485 15.21 20.35 16.82
CA GLN A 485 16.48 20.98 17.21
C GLN A 485 17.32 20.12 18.16
N ASP A 486 18.64 20.37 18.22
CA ASP A 486 19.56 19.82 19.22
C ASP A 486 19.28 20.45 20.60
N ILE A 487 18.62 19.73 21.50
CA ILE A 487 18.23 20.24 22.84
C ILE A 487 19.44 20.15 23.80
N LYS A 488 19.91 21.30 24.27
CA LYS A 488 21.06 21.44 25.20
C LYS A 488 20.64 21.90 26.59
N SER A 489 19.65 22.79 26.66
CA SER A 489 18.97 23.20 27.89
C SER A 489 17.46 23.08 27.71
N LEU A 490 16.76 22.65 28.77
CA LEU A 490 15.31 22.61 28.85
C LEU A 490 14.92 22.96 30.29
N LYS A 491 14.17 24.05 30.46
CA LYS A 491 13.59 24.50 31.72
C LYS A 491 12.08 24.71 31.52
N LEU A 492 11.30 24.31 32.52
CA LEU A 492 9.87 24.60 32.67
C LEU A 492 9.74 25.57 33.85
N SER A 493 8.96 26.64 33.71
CA SER A 493 8.84 27.66 34.75
C SER A 493 7.45 28.30 34.77
N ASP A 494 7.07 28.80 35.93
CA ASP A 494 5.82 29.53 36.16
C ASP A 494 6.05 30.58 37.24
N ASP A 495 5.67 31.82 36.96
CA ASP A 495 5.84 33.02 37.80
C ASP A 495 4.43 33.49 38.20
N LEU A 496 3.95 33.01 39.35
CA LEU A 496 2.55 33.22 39.76
C LEU A 496 2.34 34.66 40.22
N GLU A 497 1.19 35.25 39.91
CA GLU A 497 0.84 36.60 40.39
C GLU A 497 0.90 36.68 41.93
N ASP A 498 1.46 37.78 42.43
CA ASP A 498 1.84 38.07 43.83
C ASP A 498 0.77 37.80 44.91
N VAL A 499 -0.49 37.74 44.51
CA VAL A 499 -1.68 37.42 45.32
C VAL A 499 -1.91 35.92 45.52
N LEU A 500 -1.09 35.05 44.96
CA LEU A 500 -1.12 33.59 45.17
C LEU A 500 -0.05 33.14 46.17
N ASP A 501 -0.31 32.08 46.94
CA ASP A 501 0.67 31.27 47.68
C ASP A 501 0.94 30.00 46.88
N ILE A 502 2.18 29.74 46.43
CA ILE A 502 2.58 28.49 45.78
C ILE A 502 2.87 27.38 46.80
N ASN A 503 2.56 26.14 46.45
CA ASN A 503 2.96 24.96 47.21
C ASN A 503 4.23 24.34 46.61
N LYS A 504 5.29 24.20 47.42
CA LYS A 504 6.55 23.53 47.05
C LYS A 504 6.43 22.12 46.46
N ASP A 505 5.32 21.41 46.64
CA ASP A 505 5.14 20.06 46.09
C ASP A 505 4.73 20.07 44.59
N VAL A 506 5.45 20.85 43.77
CA VAL A 506 5.32 20.85 42.31
C VAL A 506 5.78 19.51 41.75
N LYS A 507 4.97 18.91 40.87
CA LYS A 507 5.26 17.62 40.22
C LYS A 507 5.47 17.77 38.73
N VAL A 508 6.39 16.99 38.17
CA VAL A 508 6.62 16.90 36.73
C VAL A 508 6.42 15.46 36.27
N TYR A 509 5.52 15.26 35.32
CA TYR A 509 5.09 13.98 34.79
C TYR A 509 5.40 13.87 33.30
N MET A 510 5.79 12.70 32.82
CA MET A 510 5.91 12.39 31.39
C MET A 510 4.90 11.31 31.00
N LYS A 511 4.21 11.48 29.87
CA LYS A 511 3.22 10.53 29.35
C LYS A 511 3.90 9.21 28.97
N ASP A 512 3.42 8.09 29.51
CA ASP A 512 4.06 6.79 29.32
C ASP A 512 3.74 6.23 27.92
N SER A 513 4.80 6.03 27.13
CA SER A 513 4.69 5.51 25.76
C SER A 513 4.26 4.03 25.70
N THR A 514 4.12 3.35 26.84
CA THR A 514 3.68 1.94 26.95
C THR A 514 2.21 1.76 27.34
N ALA A 515 1.49 2.83 27.70
CA ALA A 515 0.11 2.75 28.18
C ALA A 515 -0.91 2.20 27.15
N ASN A 516 -0.63 2.32 25.85
CA ASN A 516 -1.51 1.88 24.75
C ASN A 516 -1.53 0.36 24.53
N LYS A 517 -1.78 -0.43 25.58
CA LYS A 517 -2.04 -1.88 25.51
C LYS A 517 -3.19 -2.38 26.39
N ALA A 518 -3.93 -1.50 27.07
CA ALA A 518 -4.92 -1.91 28.09
C ALA A 518 -6.31 -1.21 28.04
N THR A 519 -6.65 -0.50 26.96
CA THR A 519 -7.97 0.18 26.81
C THR A 519 -8.73 -0.15 25.53
N ASP A 520 -8.07 -0.60 24.45
CA ASP A 520 -8.73 -1.02 23.19
C ASP A 520 -9.39 -2.42 23.28
N ASN A 521 -10.35 -2.64 24.21
CA ASN A 521 -11.26 -3.82 24.18
C ASN A 521 -12.43 -3.84 25.20
N VAL A 522 -13.25 -2.78 25.34
CA VAL A 522 -14.62 -2.91 25.92
C VAL A 522 -15.64 -2.02 25.17
N ALA A 523 -16.80 -2.62 24.86
CA ALA A 523 -17.99 -2.02 24.23
C ALA A 523 -17.82 -1.52 22.76
N GLY A 524 -18.81 -1.68 21.88
CA GLY A 524 -20.16 -2.21 22.07
C GLY A 524 -20.43 -3.55 21.37
N LYS A 525 -20.60 -4.62 22.15
CA LYS A 525 -21.54 -5.72 21.84
C LYS A 525 -22.55 -5.81 22.97
N THR A 526 -23.56 -4.94 22.95
CA THR A 526 -24.68 -4.98 23.89
C THR A 526 -25.81 -5.77 23.25
N ALA A 527 -25.73 -7.10 23.30
CA ALA A 527 -26.83 -7.96 22.88
C ALA A 527 -27.99 -7.83 23.90
N VAL A 528 -29.23 -7.91 23.40
CA VAL A 528 -30.43 -7.82 24.25
C VAL A 528 -30.49 -9.02 25.18
N ASN A 529 -30.79 -8.76 26.45
CA ASN A 529 -30.92 -9.77 27.49
C ASN A 529 -32.36 -10.31 27.51
N ASP A 530 -32.53 -11.63 27.39
CA ASP A 530 -33.84 -12.28 27.55
C ASP A 530 -33.74 -13.50 28.48
N LYS A 531 -34.83 -13.80 29.20
CA LYS A 531 -34.76 -14.48 30.52
C LYS A 531 -35.10 -15.97 30.52
N ALA A 532 -34.25 -16.78 31.15
CA ALA A 532 -34.61 -17.80 32.17
C ALA A 532 -33.30 -18.28 32.84
N MET A 533 -33.01 -18.17 34.14
CA MET A 533 -33.76 -18.37 35.40
C MET A 533 -33.74 -19.84 35.91
N MET A 534 -32.82 -20.08 36.88
CA MET A 534 -32.92 -21.07 37.98
C MET A 534 -32.85 -22.59 37.62
N THR A 535 -32.41 -23.53 38.49
CA THR A 535 -31.91 -23.47 39.89
C THR A 535 -31.07 -24.70 40.27
N THR A 536 -30.01 -24.50 41.08
CA THR A 536 -29.43 -25.49 42.04
C THR A 536 -28.81 -26.80 41.45
N LYS A 537 -28.05 -27.64 42.19
CA LYS A 537 -27.77 -27.77 43.64
C LYS A 537 -26.45 -28.55 43.91
N GLU A 538 -25.92 -28.43 45.14
CA GLU A 538 -24.87 -29.25 45.80
C GLU A 538 -23.47 -29.37 45.09
N ASN A 539 -22.31 -29.22 45.75
CA ASN A 539 -21.68 -29.95 46.89
C ASN A 539 -21.37 -31.44 46.56
N ALA A 540 -20.23 -32.05 46.92
CA ALA A 540 -19.18 -31.70 47.90
C ALA A 540 -17.83 -32.39 47.59
N GLY A 541 -16.79 -32.14 48.42
CA GLY A 541 -15.55 -32.93 48.49
C GLY A 541 -14.28 -32.09 48.28
N LYS A 542 -13.56 -31.61 49.30
CA LYS A 542 -12.69 -32.33 50.28
C LYS A 542 -11.39 -32.88 49.64
N THR A 543 -10.18 -32.64 50.17
CA THR A 543 -9.79 -31.98 51.45
C THR A 543 -8.29 -31.63 51.53
N LYS A 544 -7.93 -30.67 52.41
CA LYS A 544 -6.69 -30.63 53.26
C LYS A 544 -5.34 -30.41 52.52
N GLU A 545 -4.25 -29.87 53.09
CA GLU A 545 -3.92 -29.23 54.39
C GLU A 545 -2.55 -28.48 54.26
N GLU A 546 -2.09 -27.53 55.10
CA GLU A 546 -2.59 -26.90 56.34
C GLU A 546 -1.87 -25.55 56.64
N LYS A 547 -2.46 -24.68 57.50
CA LYS A 547 -1.83 -23.74 58.49
C LYS A 547 -0.76 -22.69 58.05
N ALA A 548 -0.72 -21.46 58.61
CA ALA A 548 -1.64 -20.80 59.55
C ALA A 548 -1.37 -19.28 59.74
N LYS A 549 -2.38 -18.60 60.30
CA LYS A 549 -2.31 -17.49 61.28
C LYS A 549 -1.84 -16.08 60.84
N ASP A 550 -2.39 -14.98 61.39
CA ASP A 550 -3.72 -14.72 62.01
C ASP A 550 -3.91 -13.19 62.25
N VAL A 551 -5.04 -12.78 62.85
CA VAL A 551 -5.36 -11.42 63.40
C VAL A 551 -5.60 -10.34 62.31
N LYS A 552 -6.85 -9.99 61.94
CA LYS A 552 -7.89 -9.16 62.64
C LYS A 552 -7.54 -7.64 62.66
N LYS A 553 -8.49 -6.68 62.59
CA LYS A 553 -9.98 -6.72 62.60
C LYS A 553 -10.59 -5.41 62.05
N GLU A 554 -11.82 -5.50 61.51
CA GLU A 554 -12.88 -4.45 61.48
C GLU A 554 -12.61 -3.10 60.73
N THR A 555 -13.62 -2.34 60.26
CA THR A 555 -15.08 -2.35 60.57
C THR A 555 -15.99 -2.02 59.37
N SER A 556 -17.28 -2.34 59.51
CA SER A 556 -18.49 -1.66 58.96
C SER A 556 -18.72 -1.54 57.45
N VAL A 557 -19.64 -2.39 56.99
CA VAL A 557 -20.63 -2.20 55.92
C VAL A 557 -21.58 -1.01 56.24
N GLU A 558 -22.04 -0.24 55.24
CA GLU A 558 -23.47 -0.13 54.87
C GLU A 558 -23.67 0.56 53.48
N GLN A 559 -24.91 0.61 53.01
CA GLN A 559 -25.34 0.86 51.63
C GLN A 559 -25.81 2.31 51.42
N SER A 560 -25.96 2.76 50.16
CA SER A 560 -27.31 2.87 49.56
C SER A 560 -27.38 3.55 48.17
N LYS A 561 -28.44 3.18 47.43
CA LYS A 561 -29.19 3.96 46.42
C LYS A 561 -28.44 4.50 45.19
N ALA A 562 -28.67 3.82 44.06
CA ALA A 562 -28.63 4.45 42.75
C ALA A 562 -29.80 5.45 42.58
N SER A 563 -29.59 6.47 41.76
CA SER A 563 -30.65 7.33 41.20
C SER A 563 -30.23 7.80 39.79
N ASN A 564 -31.20 8.09 38.93
CA ASN A 564 -30.95 8.43 37.53
C ASN A 564 -30.14 9.73 37.38
N LYS A 565 -29.20 9.75 36.43
CA LYS A 565 -28.72 10.99 35.80
C LYS A 565 -28.53 10.82 34.30
N THR A 566 -28.89 11.87 33.57
CA THR A 566 -28.88 11.96 32.10
C THR A 566 -27.47 11.79 31.53
N GLN A 567 -27.34 11.23 30.32
CA GLN A 567 -26.05 11.17 29.63
C GLN A 567 -25.53 12.60 29.38
N GLN A 568 -24.31 12.84 29.86
CA GLN A 568 -23.56 14.09 29.71
C GLN A 568 -22.21 13.75 29.05
N SER A 569 -21.67 14.66 28.24
CA SER A 569 -20.46 14.41 27.44
C SER A 569 -19.25 14.05 28.29
N SER A 570 -18.62 12.91 27.99
CA SER A 570 -17.44 12.40 28.68
C SER A 570 -16.17 13.15 28.29
N THR A 571 -15.90 14.24 29.00
CA THR A 571 -14.51 14.65 29.29
C THR A 571 -13.90 13.61 30.22
N GLU A 572 -12.71 13.09 29.93
CA GLU A 572 -12.02 12.20 30.88
C GLU A 572 -11.60 12.97 32.14
N ASN A 573 -11.76 12.34 33.30
CA ASN A 573 -11.24 12.84 34.57
C ASN A 573 -9.74 12.49 34.64
N ILE A 574 -8.86 13.48 34.68
CA ILE A 574 -7.42 13.23 34.60
C ILE A 574 -6.87 12.73 35.94
N ASP A 575 -6.18 11.59 35.89
CA ASP A 575 -5.47 10.98 37.00
C ASP A 575 -4.01 10.71 36.59
N PHE A 576 -3.11 11.62 36.99
CA PHE A 576 -1.68 11.54 36.69
C PHE A 576 -0.97 10.33 37.35
N THR A 577 -1.66 9.53 38.18
CA THR A 577 -1.12 8.25 38.67
C THR A 577 -1.32 7.08 37.69
N LYS A 578 -2.07 7.28 36.60
CA LYS A 578 -2.35 6.27 35.57
C LYS A 578 -1.91 6.74 34.18
N GLY A 579 -0.99 6.01 33.54
CA GLY A 579 -0.50 6.34 32.20
C GLY A 579 0.54 7.46 32.12
N TYR A 580 0.96 8.01 33.27
CA TYR A 580 2.05 8.98 33.36
C TYR A 580 3.11 8.51 34.37
N LYS A 581 4.36 8.87 34.11
CA LYS A 581 5.52 8.60 34.96
C LYS A 581 5.94 9.90 35.66
N ASP A 582 6.07 9.90 36.98
CA ASP A 582 6.73 10.98 37.72
C ASP A 582 8.22 11.05 37.29
N ILE A 583 8.60 12.17 36.68
CA ILE A 583 9.96 12.49 36.25
C ILE A 583 10.55 13.68 37.03
N THR A 584 9.92 14.13 38.12
CA THR A 584 10.35 15.30 38.92
C THR A 584 11.83 15.20 39.32
N LYS A 585 12.30 13.98 39.61
CA LYS A 585 13.69 13.68 39.99
C LYS A 585 14.66 13.56 38.80
N GLU A 586 14.17 13.47 37.56
CA GLU A 586 14.97 13.46 36.32
C GLU A 586 15.40 14.88 35.89
N GLY A 587 14.92 15.90 36.62
CA GLY A 587 15.44 17.26 36.60
C GLY A 587 15.88 17.74 37.98
N THR A 588 16.10 19.05 38.07
CA THR A 588 16.35 19.80 39.30
C THR A 588 15.22 20.81 39.46
N LEU A 589 14.38 20.60 40.47
CA LEU A 589 13.30 21.52 40.86
C LEU A 589 13.85 22.58 41.84
N LYS A 590 13.41 23.82 41.66
CA LYS A 590 13.45 24.90 42.64
C LYS A 590 12.05 25.49 42.77
N VAL A 591 11.67 25.88 43.98
CA VAL A 591 10.49 26.70 44.25
C VAL A 591 10.93 27.82 45.20
N ASP A 592 10.52 29.04 44.91
CA ASP A 592 10.83 30.24 45.69
C ASP A 592 9.52 30.77 46.28
N GLU A 593 9.17 30.28 47.49
CA GLU A 593 7.92 30.60 48.21
C GLU A 593 7.84 32.09 48.64
N GLU A 594 8.86 32.93 48.36
CA GLU A 594 8.79 34.40 48.54
C GLU A 594 8.46 35.16 47.25
N LYS A 595 8.72 34.55 46.08
CA LYS A 595 8.49 35.12 44.74
C LYS A 595 7.39 34.41 43.97
N GLU A 596 6.81 33.35 44.52
CA GLU A 596 5.75 32.54 43.92
C GLU A 596 6.15 31.85 42.59
N ILE A 597 7.45 31.71 42.35
CA ILE A 597 8.01 31.16 41.11
C ILE A 597 8.56 29.73 41.33
N TYR A 598 8.38 28.85 40.33
CA TYR A 598 9.15 27.59 40.25
C TYR A 598 10.02 27.53 38.99
N GLU A 599 11.13 26.80 39.09
CA GLU A 599 11.96 26.38 37.96
C GLU A 599 12.20 24.86 38.03
N TRP A 600 11.88 24.12 36.98
CA TRP A 600 12.36 22.74 36.81
C TRP A 600 13.28 22.65 35.59
N THR A 601 14.53 22.21 35.79
CA THR A 601 15.53 22.08 34.71
C THR A 601 15.89 20.61 34.50
N ALA A 602 15.76 20.08 33.27
CA ALA A 602 16.05 18.67 32.97
C ALA A 602 17.54 18.32 33.07
N LYS A 603 17.88 17.10 33.55
CA LYS A 603 19.26 16.61 33.62
C LYS A 603 19.75 16.00 32.30
N ASP A 604 18.85 15.39 31.53
CA ASP A 604 19.08 14.98 30.13
C ASP A 604 17.96 15.58 29.26
N PRO A 605 18.14 16.81 28.75
CA PRO A 605 17.17 17.46 27.87
C PRO A 605 16.91 16.72 26.55
N LYS A 606 17.85 15.88 26.08
CA LYS A 606 17.72 15.13 24.83
C LYS A 606 16.78 13.93 24.96
N ALA A 607 16.82 13.24 26.11
CA ALA A 607 15.91 12.14 26.40
C ALA A 607 14.42 12.54 26.36
N LEU A 608 14.11 13.83 26.46
CA LEU A 608 12.77 14.41 26.40
C LEU A 608 12.34 14.84 24.99
N GLN A 609 13.20 14.72 23.97
CA GLN A 609 12.91 15.15 22.61
C GLN A 609 11.79 14.32 21.98
N GLY A 610 10.71 14.98 21.52
CA GLY A 610 9.51 14.31 21.03
C GLY A 610 8.61 13.72 22.13
N LYS A 611 8.70 14.21 23.37
CA LYS A 611 7.86 13.78 24.51
C LYS A 611 6.86 14.85 24.94
N GLU A 612 5.86 14.38 25.68
CA GLU A 612 4.75 15.16 26.24
C GLU A 612 4.87 15.15 27.77
N ILE A 613 5.00 16.34 28.35
CA ILE A 613 5.35 16.57 29.76
C ILE A 613 4.28 17.44 30.42
N PHE A 614 3.79 17.03 31.58
CA PHE A 614 2.82 17.77 32.39
C PHE A 614 3.48 18.26 33.68
N VAL A 615 3.20 19.50 34.07
CA VAL A 615 3.56 20.01 35.40
C VAL A 615 2.28 20.28 36.19
N GLU A 616 2.22 19.76 37.41
CA GLU A 616 1.12 20.00 38.36
C GLU A 616 1.61 20.96 39.45
N VAL A 617 0.93 22.09 39.60
CA VAL A 617 1.31 23.20 40.49
C VAL A 617 0.11 23.55 41.36
N LYS A 618 0.21 23.35 42.67
CA LYS A 618 -0.87 23.72 43.60
C LYS A 618 -0.60 25.09 44.19
N ALA A 619 -1.61 25.95 44.19
CA ALA A 619 -1.54 27.29 44.78
C ALA A 619 -2.82 27.63 45.56
N LYS A 620 -2.81 28.74 46.30
CA LYS A 620 -4.00 29.34 46.94
C LYS A 620 -4.02 30.84 46.70
N VAL A 621 -5.17 31.50 46.82
CA VAL A 621 -5.20 32.97 46.89
C VAL A 621 -4.91 33.39 48.33
N LYS A 622 -3.87 34.20 48.53
CA LYS A 622 -3.46 34.76 49.83
C LYS A 622 -4.65 35.37 50.58
N LYS A 623 -4.69 35.18 51.90
CA LYS A 623 -5.79 35.70 52.73
C LYS A 623 -5.86 37.23 52.70
N ASP A 624 -4.70 37.87 52.86
CA ASP A 624 -4.55 39.33 52.88
C ASP A 624 -4.14 39.88 51.50
N ALA A 625 -4.52 39.18 50.42
CA ALA A 625 -4.23 39.55 49.04
C ALA A 625 -4.81 40.93 48.67
N LYS A 626 -3.98 41.83 48.15
CA LYS A 626 -4.40 43.12 47.58
C LYS A 626 -4.96 42.93 46.18
N LEU A 627 -6.20 42.43 46.11
CA LEU A 627 -6.87 42.08 44.87
C LEU A 627 -7.29 43.29 44.00
N ASP A 628 -7.07 44.52 44.45
CA ASP A 628 -7.50 45.76 43.78
C ASP A 628 -7.00 45.86 42.33
N LYS A 629 -5.75 45.46 42.06
CA LYS A 629 -5.12 45.38 40.71
C LYS A 629 -5.94 44.51 39.74
N TYR A 630 -6.68 43.53 40.24
CA TYR A 630 -7.36 42.49 39.47
C TYR A 630 -8.90 42.61 39.54
N THR A 631 -9.44 43.57 40.31
CA THR A 631 -10.87 43.61 40.67
C THR A 631 -11.68 44.52 39.75
N ALA A 632 -12.72 43.94 39.12
CA ALA A 632 -13.74 44.67 38.40
C ALA A 632 -15.13 44.11 38.77
N GLN A 633 -16.10 44.99 39.03
CA GLN A 633 -17.50 44.61 39.29
C GLN A 633 -17.67 43.51 40.36
N GLU A 634 -16.98 43.65 41.49
CA GLU A 634 -16.97 42.72 42.65
C GLU A 634 -16.31 41.35 42.43
N VAL A 635 -15.65 41.13 41.29
CA VAL A 635 -14.86 39.93 40.99
C VAL A 635 -13.40 40.30 40.73
N ALA A 636 -12.47 39.58 41.38
CA ALA A 636 -11.05 39.65 41.11
C ALA A 636 -10.65 38.56 40.10
N SER A 637 -10.22 38.95 38.91
CA SER A 637 -9.79 38.03 37.84
C SER A 637 -8.26 37.93 37.81
N ILE A 638 -7.70 37.01 38.61
CA ILE A 638 -6.26 36.76 38.72
C ILE A 638 -5.81 35.95 37.48
N PRO A 639 -4.93 36.49 36.63
CA PRO A 639 -4.43 35.75 35.47
C PRO A 639 -3.28 34.81 35.83
N ASN A 640 -2.93 33.88 34.94
CA ASN A 640 -1.64 33.17 35.01
C ASN A 640 -1.16 32.68 33.61
N ILE A 641 0.16 32.68 33.35
CA ILE A 641 0.84 32.24 32.12
C ILE A 641 2.16 31.55 32.52
N ALA A 642 2.49 30.39 31.92
CA ALA A 642 3.75 29.67 32.17
C ALA A 642 4.73 29.78 30.98
N ASP A 643 6.01 29.53 31.22
CA ASP A 643 7.10 29.64 30.26
C ASP A 643 7.84 28.29 30.05
N LEU A 644 7.97 27.87 28.78
CA LEU A 644 8.82 26.78 28.31
C LEU A 644 10.10 27.36 27.73
N ILE A 645 11.26 27.04 28.30
CA ILE A 645 12.55 27.62 27.92
C ILE A 645 13.45 26.51 27.38
N ILE A 646 13.76 26.56 26.08
CA ILE A 646 14.63 25.57 25.40
C ILE A 646 15.74 26.28 24.64
N ASN A 647 17.00 25.92 24.91
CA ASN A 647 18.19 26.56 24.30
C ASN A 647 18.13 28.10 24.42
N ASP A 648 17.76 28.57 25.61
CA ASP A 648 17.68 29.98 25.99
C ASP A 648 16.69 30.79 25.10
N LYS A 649 15.63 30.11 24.65
CA LYS A 649 14.47 30.70 23.97
C LYS A 649 13.18 30.34 24.70
N ASP A 650 12.39 31.36 24.98
CA ASP A 650 11.16 31.25 25.75
C ASP A 650 9.94 31.07 24.83
N LEU A 651 8.99 30.23 25.26
CA LEU A 651 7.69 30.04 24.63
C LEU A 651 6.62 30.08 25.72
N ARG A 652 5.58 30.90 25.53
CA ARG A 652 4.55 31.19 26.55
C ARG A 652 3.30 30.34 26.36
N SER A 653 2.65 29.96 27.45
CA SER A 653 1.34 29.31 27.42
C SER A 653 0.22 30.28 27.01
N ASN A 654 -0.97 29.72 26.72
CA ASN A 654 -2.24 30.44 26.84
C ASN A 654 -2.43 31.00 28.27
N LYS A 655 -3.28 32.03 28.38
CA LYS A 655 -3.57 32.74 29.63
C LYS A 655 -4.79 32.14 30.33
N VAL A 656 -4.59 31.51 31.48
CA VAL A 656 -5.69 31.08 32.36
C VAL A 656 -6.12 32.20 33.31
N VAL A 657 -7.32 32.10 33.88
CA VAL A 657 -7.87 33.09 34.82
C VAL A 657 -8.60 32.43 35.99
N VAL A 658 -8.24 32.81 37.21
CA VAL A 658 -8.93 32.46 38.44
C VAL A 658 -9.78 33.65 38.87
N ASN A 659 -11.10 33.48 38.92
CA ASN A 659 -12.03 34.48 39.43
C ASN A 659 -12.29 34.22 40.91
N LYS A 660 -11.97 35.17 41.79
CA LYS A 660 -12.36 35.18 43.21
C LYS A 660 -13.37 36.30 43.44
N LYS A 661 -14.56 35.98 43.97
CA LYS A 661 -15.52 37.02 44.39
C LYS A 661 -14.97 37.76 45.60
N VAL A 662 -15.01 39.09 45.57
CA VAL A 662 -14.52 39.94 46.67
C VAL A 662 -15.66 40.19 47.66
N GLU A 663 -15.53 39.67 48.89
CA GLU A 663 -16.50 39.95 49.95
C GLU A 663 -16.31 41.40 50.45
N LYS A 664 -17.33 42.25 50.27
CA LYS A 664 -17.35 43.58 50.87
C LYS A 664 -17.36 43.47 52.40
N PRO A 665 -16.61 44.33 53.13
CA PRO A 665 -16.67 44.34 54.58
C PRO A 665 -18.09 44.68 55.06
N GLN A 666 -18.70 43.73 55.76
CA GLN A 666 -20.04 43.88 56.31
C GLN A 666 -20.01 44.83 57.52
N PRO A 667 -20.90 45.85 57.60
CA PRO A 667 -20.98 46.72 58.76
C PRO A 667 -21.45 45.93 60.01
N PRO A 668 -21.01 46.32 61.22
CA PRO A 668 -21.26 45.56 62.45
C PRO A 668 -22.74 45.52 62.84
N GLU A 669 -23.19 44.38 63.36
CA GLU A 669 -24.60 44.14 63.71
C GLU A 669 -25.04 44.83 65.02
N PRO A 670 -26.31 45.29 65.13
CA PRO A 670 -26.88 45.79 66.38
C PRO A 670 -27.18 44.69 67.41
N LYS A 671 -27.27 45.06 68.70
CA LYS A 671 -27.63 44.15 69.79
C LYS A 671 -29.13 43.74 69.78
N PRO A 672 -29.47 42.54 70.30
CA PRO A 672 -30.86 42.05 70.38
C PRO A 672 -31.58 42.41 71.70
N GLU A 673 -32.92 42.46 71.65
CA GLU A 673 -33.84 42.52 72.80
C GLU A 673 -35.09 41.61 72.57
N PRO A 674 -35.97 41.34 73.56
CA PRO A 674 -36.39 39.95 73.85
C PRO A 674 -37.80 39.46 73.39
N LYS A 675 -38.00 38.13 73.55
CA LYS A 675 -39.23 37.32 73.34
C LYS A 675 -40.43 37.67 74.24
N PRO A 676 -41.64 37.26 73.80
CA PRO A 676 -42.47 36.34 74.63
C PRO A 676 -42.90 35.00 73.94
N GLU A 677 -43.50 34.10 74.73
CA GLU A 677 -44.16 32.80 74.40
C GLU A 677 -45.55 32.76 75.11
N PRO A 678 -46.49 31.75 74.99
CA PRO A 678 -46.37 30.33 74.57
C PRO A 678 -47.55 29.75 73.69
N LYS A 679 -47.77 28.41 73.75
CA LYS A 679 -48.70 27.51 72.97
C LYS A 679 -50.00 27.15 73.77
N PRO A 680 -50.86 26.10 73.51
CA PRO A 680 -50.95 25.06 72.44
C PRO A 680 -52.37 24.54 71.94
N GLU A 681 -52.36 23.68 70.88
CA GLU A 681 -53.25 22.49 70.60
C GLU A 681 -54.79 22.59 70.34
N PRO A 682 -55.52 21.56 69.80
CA PRO A 682 -55.16 20.22 69.25
C PRO A 682 -55.77 19.82 67.85
N LYS A 683 -55.71 18.52 67.50
CA LYS A 683 -56.10 17.76 66.26
C LYS A 683 -57.63 17.65 65.97
N PRO A 684 -58.12 17.34 64.71
CA PRO A 684 -58.19 15.95 64.19
C PRO A 684 -58.03 15.73 62.63
N GLU A 685 -58.18 14.48 62.19
CA GLU A 685 -58.12 13.94 60.79
C GLU A 685 -59.55 13.50 60.31
N PRO A 686 -59.86 12.99 59.07
CA PRO A 686 -59.01 12.58 57.92
C PRO A 686 -59.52 13.00 56.49
N LYS A 687 -58.91 12.39 55.44
CA LYS A 687 -59.14 12.41 53.95
C LYS A 687 -60.61 12.27 53.44
N PRO A 688 -61.00 12.59 52.16
CA PRO A 688 -60.27 12.24 50.90
C PRO A 688 -60.40 13.08 49.58
N GLU A 689 -59.28 13.16 48.82
CA GLU A 689 -59.13 12.97 47.33
C GLU A 689 -59.87 13.87 46.27
N PRO A 690 -59.61 13.81 44.93
CA PRO A 690 -58.96 14.97 44.27
C PRO A 690 -59.57 15.51 42.93
N LYS A 691 -58.93 16.58 42.40
CA LYS A 691 -59.01 17.26 41.05
C LYS A 691 -59.61 18.68 41.09
N PRO A 692 -59.32 19.57 40.11
CA PRO A 692 -58.06 19.77 39.38
C PRO A 692 -57.61 21.26 39.32
N GLU A 693 -56.33 21.53 39.06
CA GLU A 693 -55.81 22.91 38.88
C GLU A 693 -55.90 23.43 37.43
N PRO A 694 -56.21 24.73 37.25
CA PRO A 694 -55.90 25.45 36.02
C PRO A 694 -55.06 26.74 36.25
N LYS A 695 -53.77 26.67 35.88
CA LYS A 695 -52.88 27.76 35.38
C LYS A 695 -52.84 29.14 36.08
N PRO A 696 -51.69 29.50 36.67
CA PRO A 696 -51.18 30.87 36.75
C PRO A 696 -50.69 31.40 35.38
N GLU A 697 -50.59 32.72 35.25
CA GLU A 697 -50.06 33.43 34.05
C GLU A 697 -48.51 33.49 34.00
N PRO A 698 -47.91 33.86 32.84
CA PRO A 698 -46.46 33.72 32.63
C PRO A 698 -45.58 34.67 33.46
N LYS A 699 -44.43 34.15 33.93
CA LYS A 699 -43.28 34.97 34.34
C LYS A 699 -42.50 35.49 33.12
N PRO A 700 -41.71 36.57 33.26
CA PRO A 700 -40.75 37.00 32.24
C PRO A 700 -39.80 35.87 31.84
N GLU A 701 -39.43 35.82 30.56
CA GLU A 701 -38.55 34.77 30.03
C GLU A 701 -37.13 34.85 30.64
N PRO A 702 -36.51 33.70 30.99
CA PRO A 702 -35.11 33.67 31.35
C PRO A 702 -34.22 34.12 30.19
N LYS A 703 -33.18 34.93 30.47
CA LYS A 703 -32.11 35.16 29.51
C LYS A 703 -31.46 33.81 29.15
N PRO A 704 -31.22 33.49 27.86
CA PRO A 704 -30.58 32.24 27.49
C PRO A 704 -29.20 32.07 28.14
N GLU A 705 -28.91 30.84 28.57
CA GLU A 705 -27.56 30.47 29.04
C GLU A 705 -26.53 30.63 27.90
N PRO A 706 -25.26 30.92 28.22
CA PRO A 706 -24.21 30.97 27.21
C PRO A 706 -24.09 29.62 26.48
N LYS A 707 -24.20 29.62 25.15
CA LYS A 707 -23.87 28.44 24.36
C LYS A 707 -22.40 28.06 24.58
N PRO A 708 -22.05 26.76 24.59
CA PRO A 708 -20.66 26.34 24.72
C PRO A 708 -19.79 26.94 23.59
N PRO A 709 -18.50 27.19 23.84
CA PRO A 709 -17.59 27.69 22.83
C PRO A 709 -17.46 26.68 21.69
N ILE A 710 -17.54 27.20 20.46
CA ILE A 710 -17.30 26.48 19.21
C ILE A 710 -16.14 27.21 18.53
N PRO A 711 -15.00 26.54 18.28
CA PRO A 711 -13.88 27.14 17.58
C PRO A 711 -14.12 27.13 16.06
N ASN A 712 -13.43 28.01 15.34
CA ASN A 712 -13.45 27.98 13.87
C ASN A 712 -12.71 26.73 13.36
N LYS A 713 -13.24 26.08 12.31
CA LYS A 713 -12.54 25.01 11.57
C LYS A 713 -12.84 25.09 10.08
N ILE A 714 -11.94 24.55 9.27
CA ILE A 714 -12.12 24.35 7.83
C ILE A 714 -11.51 23.00 7.42
N ASN A 715 -12.28 22.20 6.68
CA ASN A 715 -11.83 20.96 6.04
C ASN A 715 -12.14 21.04 4.54
N LYS A 716 -11.34 20.37 3.70
CA LYS A 716 -11.50 20.29 2.26
C LYS A 716 -11.41 18.84 1.81
N PHE A 717 -12.28 18.45 0.89
CA PHE A 717 -12.39 17.11 0.36
C PHE A 717 -12.61 17.13 -1.14
N ILE A 718 -12.29 16.03 -1.81
CA ILE A 718 -12.70 15.75 -3.18
C ILE A 718 -13.90 14.79 -3.14
N LEU A 719 -14.96 15.10 -3.87
CA LEU A 719 -16.08 14.20 -4.09
C LEU A 719 -15.73 13.24 -5.22
N SER A 720 -15.48 11.97 -4.87
CA SER A 720 -15.22 10.91 -5.84
C SER A 720 -16.47 10.48 -6.61
N ASN A 721 -16.29 9.88 -7.78
CA ASN A 721 -17.38 9.36 -8.64
C ASN A 721 -18.24 8.26 -7.95
N GLU A 722 -17.79 7.73 -6.81
CA GLU A 722 -18.57 6.82 -5.93
C GLU A 722 -19.39 7.58 -4.86
N HIS A 723 -19.49 8.91 -4.96
CA HIS A 723 -20.15 9.81 -4.00
C HIS A 723 -19.56 9.72 -2.58
N LYS A 724 -18.22 9.61 -2.47
CA LYS A 724 -17.47 9.60 -1.21
C LYS A 724 -16.49 10.77 -1.16
N LEU A 725 -16.39 11.42 0.00
CA LEU A 725 -15.36 12.41 0.31
C LEU A 725 -14.01 11.73 0.52
N VAL A 726 -12.96 12.22 -0.16
CA VAL A 726 -11.59 11.71 -0.07
C VAL A 726 -10.55 12.84 -0.10
N ASP A 727 -9.42 12.68 0.59
CA ASP A 727 -8.30 13.62 0.51
C ASP A 727 -7.49 13.47 -0.80
N LYS A 728 -7.62 12.33 -1.49
CA LYS A 728 -6.86 12.04 -2.71
C LYS A 728 -7.68 11.20 -3.71
N ILE A 729 -7.57 11.52 -4.99
CA ILE A 729 -8.17 10.74 -6.09
C ILE A 729 -7.21 10.55 -7.26
N ASP A 730 -7.23 9.37 -7.88
CA ASP A 730 -6.69 9.13 -9.23
C ASP A 730 -7.80 9.38 -10.27
N LEU A 731 -7.68 10.43 -11.07
CA LEU A 731 -8.68 10.78 -12.07
C LEU A 731 -8.71 9.80 -13.25
N LYS A 732 -9.92 9.55 -13.75
CA LYS A 732 -10.20 8.77 -14.97
C LYS A 732 -10.69 9.65 -16.12
N ASP A 733 -11.24 10.80 -15.77
CA ASP A 733 -11.74 11.90 -16.60
C ASP A 733 -10.98 13.20 -16.23
N GLU A 734 -11.52 14.36 -16.59
CA GLU A 734 -10.85 15.66 -16.37
C GLU A 734 -11.46 16.51 -15.27
N ASN A 735 -12.62 16.13 -14.72
CA ASN A 735 -13.40 16.96 -13.80
C ASN A 735 -13.02 16.67 -12.33
N VAL A 736 -13.19 17.66 -11.46
CA VAL A 736 -13.00 17.55 -10.00
C VAL A 736 -14.07 18.34 -9.29
N ASP A 737 -14.86 17.68 -8.44
CA ASP A 737 -15.80 18.35 -7.55
C ASP A 737 -15.19 18.39 -6.14
N TYR A 738 -14.91 19.60 -5.62
CA TYR A 738 -14.45 19.79 -4.25
C TYR A 738 -15.62 20.15 -3.33
N VAL A 739 -15.51 19.70 -2.07
CA VAL A 739 -16.42 20.06 -0.98
C VAL A 739 -15.58 20.63 0.17
N ILE A 740 -15.91 21.83 0.62
CA ILE A 740 -15.17 22.53 1.68
C ILE A 740 -16.12 22.80 2.85
N GLU A 741 -15.89 22.13 3.98
CA GLU A 741 -16.66 22.28 5.22
C GLU A 741 -16.06 23.39 6.07
N HIS A 742 -16.91 24.26 6.61
CA HIS A 742 -16.52 25.38 7.47
C HIS A 742 -17.37 25.38 8.73
N GLN A 743 -16.75 25.18 9.89
CA GLN A 743 -17.38 25.41 11.19
C GLN A 743 -17.07 26.86 11.59
N ILE A 744 -18.09 27.72 11.58
CA ILE A 744 -17.94 29.12 11.98
C ILE A 744 -18.10 29.20 13.49
N GLY A 745 -17.03 29.58 14.18
CA GLY A 745 -16.98 29.61 15.64
C GLY A 745 -17.90 30.68 16.24
N ASN A 746 -18.16 30.58 17.55
CA ASN A 746 -19.00 31.53 18.28
C ASN A 746 -18.24 32.39 19.30
N GLU A 747 -16.93 32.15 19.47
CA GLU A 747 -16.07 32.73 20.51
C GLU A 747 -15.68 34.20 20.31
N GLN A 748 -15.83 34.74 19.08
CA GLN A 748 -15.39 36.08 18.69
C GLN A 748 -16.50 36.88 17.98
N ASP A 749 -16.48 38.21 18.09
CA ASP A 749 -17.39 39.08 17.35
C ASP A 749 -17.03 39.10 15.85
N ILE A 750 -17.82 38.44 15.01
CA ILE A 750 -17.54 38.31 13.57
C ILE A 750 -18.00 39.58 12.85
N LYS A 751 -17.05 40.30 12.23
CA LYS A 751 -17.28 41.54 11.48
C LYS A 751 -17.05 41.36 9.97
N THR A 752 -16.08 40.52 9.61
CA THR A 752 -15.84 40.07 8.22
C THR A 752 -15.73 38.56 8.19
N LEU A 753 -16.26 37.95 7.12
CA LEU A 753 -16.14 36.52 6.81
C LEU A 753 -16.04 36.38 5.29
N ARG A 754 -14.94 35.81 4.83
CA ARG A 754 -14.67 35.48 3.41
C ARG A 754 -14.29 34.00 3.32
N LEU A 755 -14.86 33.29 2.37
CA LEU A 755 -14.46 31.93 2.00
C LEU A 755 -13.67 32.05 0.69
N VAL A 756 -12.43 31.60 0.66
CA VAL A 756 -11.50 31.78 -0.46
C VAL A 756 -10.92 30.44 -0.87
N ASP A 757 -10.78 30.23 -2.18
CA ASP A 757 -10.06 29.08 -2.73
C ASP A 757 -9.27 29.52 -3.96
N ASP A 758 -7.97 29.28 -3.94
CA ASP A 758 -6.99 29.71 -4.95
C ASP A 758 -6.47 28.44 -5.64
N LEU A 759 -7.11 28.06 -6.76
CA LEU A 759 -6.84 26.77 -7.39
C LEU A 759 -5.50 26.80 -8.14
N GLU A 760 -4.73 25.73 -7.99
CA GLU A 760 -3.49 25.51 -8.73
C GLU A 760 -3.69 25.67 -10.25
N ASP A 761 -2.80 26.41 -10.92
CA ASP A 761 -2.96 26.91 -12.30
C ASP A 761 -3.24 25.85 -13.40
N ALA A 762 -3.12 24.56 -13.08
CA ALA A 762 -3.51 23.43 -13.91
C ALA A 762 -5.02 23.10 -13.86
N LEU A 763 -5.81 23.79 -13.05
CA LEU A 763 -7.26 23.65 -12.93
C LEU A 763 -7.97 24.87 -13.55
N ASP A 764 -9.02 24.65 -14.34
CA ASP A 764 -10.05 25.64 -14.68
C ASP A 764 -11.13 25.60 -13.57
N ILE A 765 -11.47 26.74 -12.95
CA ILE A 765 -12.62 26.83 -12.04
C ILE A 765 -13.92 27.03 -12.84
N ASN A 766 -14.98 26.30 -12.47
CA ASN A 766 -16.32 26.53 -13.02
C ASN A 766 -17.08 27.56 -12.17
N LYS A 767 -17.85 28.45 -12.81
CA LYS A 767 -18.68 29.48 -12.13
C LYS A 767 -19.78 28.91 -11.24
N ASP A 768 -20.05 27.61 -11.31
CA ASP A 768 -21.03 26.88 -10.48
C ASP A 768 -20.54 26.64 -9.02
N VAL A 769 -19.94 27.65 -8.40
CA VAL A 769 -19.58 27.65 -6.97
C VAL A 769 -20.83 27.94 -6.14
N LYS A 770 -21.18 27.03 -5.21
CA LYS A 770 -22.37 27.17 -4.35
C LYS A 770 -22.01 27.08 -2.88
N VAL A 771 -22.64 27.93 -2.08
CA VAL A 771 -22.45 28.02 -0.62
C VAL A 771 -23.75 27.64 0.07
N TYR A 772 -23.70 26.63 0.92
CA TYR A 772 -24.84 26.09 1.65
C TYR A 772 -24.64 26.20 3.16
N MET A 773 -25.71 26.42 3.92
CA MET A 773 -25.72 26.36 5.39
C MET A 773 -26.56 25.19 5.87
N LYS A 774 -26.07 24.46 6.87
CA LYS A 774 -26.79 23.32 7.47
C LYS A 774 -28.09 23.77 8.14
N ASP A 775 -29.21 23.14 7.78
CA ASP A 775 -30.51 23.49 8.33
C ASP A 775 -30.68 22.90 9.74
N SER A 776 -30.96 23.76 10.72
CA SER A 776 -31.19 23.37 12.12
C SER A 776 -32.50 22.61 12.38
N THR A 777 -33.28 22.32 11.34
CA THR A 777 -34.51 21.50 11.40
C THR A 777 -34.37 20.10 10.79
N ALA A 778 -33.24 19.80 10.14
CA ALA A 778 -32.98 18.50 9.52
C ALA A 778 -32.77 17.39 10.59
N ASN A 779 -33.71 16.46 10.69
CA ASN A 779 -33.72 15.45 11.75
C ASN A 779 -33.09 14.12 11.27
N LYS A 780 -32.13 13.58 12.07
CA LYS A 780 -31.44 12.27 11.96
C LYS A 780 -31.70 11.44 10.68
N ALA A 781 -30.87 11.63 9.65
CA ALA A 781 -30.88 10.77 8.45
C ALA A 781 -29.50 10.52 7.82
N THR A 782 -28.58 11.48 7.85
CA THR A 782 -27.36 11.48 7.01
C THR A 782 -26.08 10.98 7.69
N ASP A 783 -26.06 10.84 9.02
CA ASP A 783 -24.84 10.52 9.80
C ASP A 783 -24.19 9.16 9.47
N ASN A 784 -24.89 8.28 8.73
CA ASN A 784 -24.42 6.94 8.35
C ASN A 784 -23.45 6.91 7.15
N VAL A 785 -23.17 8.03 6.48
CA VAL A 785 -22.30 8.07 5.29
C VAL A 785 -20.82 8.23 5.65
N ALA A 786 -20.49 9.08 6.63
CA ALA A 786 -19.09 9.35 7.04
C ALA A 786 -18.42 8.19 7.80
N GLY A 787 -19.19 7.26 8.37
CA GLY A 787 -18.68 6.20 9.25
C GLY A 787 -18.13 4.94 8.57
N LYS A 788 -17.94 4.91 7.24
CA LYS A 788 -17.67 3.66 6.48
C LYS A 788 -16.45 3.71 5.54
N THR A 789 -15.30 4.12 6.07
CA THR A 789 -14.00 3.98 5.37
C THR A 789 -12.90 3.32 6.21
N ALA A 790 -13.21 2.89 7.44
CA ALA A 790 -12.23 2.37 8.42
C ALA A 790 -12.41 0.87 8.77
N VAL A 791 -13.13 0.08 7.96
CA VAL A 791 -13.27 -1.37 8.15
C VAL A 791 -13.22 -2.11 6.81
N ASN A 792 -12.01 -2.39 6.31
CA ASN A 792 -11.79 -3.54 5.43
C ASN A 792 -10.32 -4.02 5.32
N ASP A 793 -9.58 -4.08 6.45
CA ASP A 793 -8.24 -4.68 6.52
C ASP A 793 -8.01 -5.41 7.86
N LYS A 794 -8.90 -6.36 8.21
CA LYS A 794 -8.75 -7.16 9.44
C LYS A 794 -9.49 -8.51 9.42
N ALA A 795 -9.44 -9.25 8.31
CA ALA A 795 -10.19 -10.49 8.15
C ALA A 795 -9.49 -11.62 7.35
N MET A 796 -8.15 -11.81 7.47
CA MET A 796 -7.51 -13.04 6.97
C MET A 796 -6.14 -13.38 7.61
N MET A 797 -6.07 -13.64 8.92
CA MET A 797 -5.08 -14.54 9.53
C MET A 797 -5.37 -14.79 11.03
N THR A 798 -5.77 -16.02 11.39
CA THR A 798 -5.37 -16.79 12.61
C THR A 798 -6.30 -17.99 12.82
N THR A 799 -6.09 -19.11 12.12
CA THR A 799 -6.51 -20.46 12.59
C THR A 799 -5.75 -21.56 11.84
N LYS A 800 -4.69 -22.09 12.45
CA LYS A 800 -4.40 -23.54 12.59
C LYS A 800 -2.99 -23.75 13.12
N GLU A 801 -2.90 -24.47 14.24
CA GLU A 801 -1.84 -25.46 14.44
C GLU A 801 -2.32 -26.51 15.45
N ASN A 802 -1.95 -27.77 15.22
CA ASN A 802 -2.19 -28.96 16.08
C ASN A 802 -3.68 -29.39 16.26
N ALA A 803 -4.08 -30.66 16.09
CA ALA A 803 -3.31 -31.90 15.96
C ALA A 803 -4.02 -32.98 15.10
N ASP A 804 -3.26 -33.96 14.61
CA ASP A 804 -3.72 -35.14 13.87
C ASP A 804 -3.80 -36.41 14.75
N LYS A 805 -4.74 -37.35 14.44
CA LYS A 805 -4.47 -38.77 14.00
C LYS A 805 -5.67 -39.74 14.16
N ALA A 806 -5.62 -40.83 13.36
CA ALA A 806 -6.52 -42.01 13.27
C ALA A 806 -7.91 -41.75 12.63
N LYS A 807 -8.41 -42.50 11.61
CA LYS A 807 -8.60 -43.98 11.38
C LYS A 807 -9.72 -44.57 12.29
N GLU A 808 -10.65 -45.45 11.90
CA GLU A 808 -11.10 -46.14 10.66
C GLU A 808 -12.40 -46.97 10.99
N GLU A 809 -13.27 -47.55 10.12
CA GLU A 809 -13.51 -47.64 8.65
C GLU A 809 -14.96 -48.20 8.36
N LYS A 810 -15.51 -48.06 7.13
CA LYS A 810 -16.64 -48.83 6.49
C LYS A 810 -18.07 -48.75 7.11
N ALA A 811 -19.20 -48.98 6.40
CA ALA A 811 -19.56 -48.94 4.96
C ALA A 811 -21.10 -49.13 4.72
N LYS A 812 -21.62 -48.77 3.52
CA LYS A 812 -22.91 -49.22 2.88
C LYS A 812 -24.23 -48.75 3.54
N ASP A 813 -25.43 -48.72 2.92
CA ASP A 813 -26.00 -48.90 1.55
C ASP A 813 -27.47 -48.34 1.56
N VAL A 814 -28.28 -48.04 0.52
CA VAL A 814 -28.18 -47.91 -0.96
C VAL A 814 -29.46 -47.19 -1.53
N LYS A 815 -29.41 -46.64 -2.77
CA LYS A 815 -30.54 -46.07 -3.61
C LYS A 815 -31.17 -44.73 -3.15
N LYS A 816 -31.72 -43.81 -3.98
CA LYS A 816 -31.93 -43.56 -5.45
C LYS A 816 -33.42 -43.33 -5.77
N GLU A 817 -33.83 -42.08 -6.07
CA GLU A 817 -34.95 -41.78 -6.99
C GLU A 817 -35.00 -40.33 -7.51
N THR A 818 -35.72 -40.11 -8.62
CA THR A 818 -35.90 -38.89 -9.47
C THR A 818 -36.81 -39.30 -10.65
N PRO A 819 -37.47 -38.43 -11.46
CA PRO A 819 -37.39 -36.95 -11.59
C PRO A 819 -38.79 -36.26 -11.73
N VAL A 820 -38.89 -35.17 -12.54
CA VAL A 820 -40.11 -34.48 -13.09
C VAL A 820 -40.74 -33.36 -12.20
N ASP A 821 -41.15 -32.17 -12.68
CA ASP A 821 -40.80 -31.33 -13.86
C ASP A 821 -41.41 -29.88 -13.72
N GLN A 822 -41.03 -28.95 -14.62
CA GLN A 822 -41.70 -27.70 -15.07
C GLN A 822 -41.74 -26.38 -14.26
N SER A 823 -40.65 -25.61 -14.46
CA SER A 823 -40.70 -24.31 -15.18
C SER A 823 -41.08 -22.98 -14.46
N LYS A 824 -40.72 -21.89 -15.14
CA LYS A 824 -41.14 -20.47 -14.97
C LYS A 824 -40.70 -19.71 -13.70
N ALA A 825 -39.49 -19.14 -13.78
CA ALA A 825 -39.32 -17.70 -13.53
C ALA A 825 -38.04 -17.20 -14.24
N SER A 826 -38.13 -16.12 -15.04
CA SER A 826 -36.95 -15.39 -15.50
C SER A 826 -36.48 -14.50 -14.35
N ASN A 827 -35.34 -14.81 -13.74
CA ASN A 827 -34.81 -13.95 -12.68
C ASN A 827 -34.24 -12.68 -13.32
N LYS A 828 -34.95 -11.54 -13.15
CA LYS A 828 -34.46 -10.23 -13.57
C LYS A 828 -33.15 -9.93 -12.85
N THR A 829 -32.28 -9.15 -13.50
CA THR A 829 -31.15 -8.49 -12.85
C THR A 829 -31.60 -7.87 -11.53
N GLN A 830 -31.03 -8.27 -10.40
CA GLN A 830 -31.13 -7.50 -9.17
C GLN A 830 -30.25 -6.26 -9.31
N GLN A 831 -30.84 -5.27 -9.99
CA GLN A 831 -30.40 -3.88 -10.01
C GLN A 831 -30.32 -3.41 -8.56
N SER A 832 -29.11 -3.22 -8.04
CA SER A 832 -28.93 -2.68 -6.70
C SER A 832 -29.47 -1.26 -6.66
N ASN A 833 -30.45 -1.00 -5.80
CA ASN A 833 -30.94 0.34 -5.52
C ASN A 833 -29.86 1.12 -4.74
N THR A 834 -28.88 1.63 -5.46
CA THR A 834 -27.99 2.69 -4.98
C THR A 834 -28.81 3.98 -4.99
N GLU A 835 -29.29 4.41 -3.83
CA GLU A 835 -29.88 5.74 -3.71
C GLU A 835 -28.79 6.79 -3.98
N ASN A 836 -29.06 7.73 -4.91
CA ASN A 836 -28.15 8.86 -5.14
C ASN A 836 -28.08 9.71 -3.86
N ILE A 837 -26.90 9.77 -3.26
CA ILE A 837 -26.61 10.64 -2.12
C ILE A 837 -26.50 12.07 -2.63
N ASP A 838 -27.62 12.77 -2.57
CA ASP A 838 -27.73 14.20 -2.81
C ASP A 838 -27.35 14.94 -1.51
N PHE A 839 -26.12 15.44 -1.47
CA PHE A 839 -25.54 16.14 -0.34
C PHE A 839 -26.23 17.47 0.01
N THR A 840 -27.11 18.00 -0.85
CA THR A 840 -27.87 19.23 -0.56
C THR A 840 -29.07 18.97 0.36
N LYS A 841 -29.50 17.70 0.53
CA LYS A 841 -30.63 17.34 1.40
C LYS A 841 -30.32 17.62 2.88
N GLY A 842 -31.01 18.60 3.45
CA GLY A 842 -30.78 19.09 4.82
C GLY A 842 -29.96 20.38 4.88
N TYR A 843 -29.64 20.99 3.74
CA TYR A 843 -28.88 22.23 3.64
C TYR A 843 -29.66 23.29 2.85
N LYS A 844 -29.54 24.55 3.28
CA LYS A 844 -30.10 25.72 2.62
C LYS A 844 -29.02 26.35 1.73
N ASP A 845 -29.28 26.55 0.45
CA ASP A 845 -28.45 27.42 -0.41
C ASP A 845 -28.48 28.85 0.14
N ILE A 846 -27.31 29.35 0.53
CA ILE A 846 -27.08 30.71 1.02
C ILE A 846 -26.15 31.50 0.10
N THR A 847 -25.85 31.03 -1.12
CA THR A 847 -24.91 31.67 -2.05
C THR A 847 -25.24 33.14 -2.28
N LYS A 848 -26.53 33.50 -2.28
CA LYS A 848 -27.05 34.87 -2.44
C LYS A 848 -27.03 35.72 -1.16
N GLU A 849 -26.82 35.12 0.01
CA GLU A 849 -26.67 35.79 1.31
C GLU A 849 -25.23 36.33 1.51
N GLY A 850 -24.33 36.01 0.58
CA GLY A 850 -23.05 36.68 0.39
C GLY A 850 -22.92 37.33 -0.99
N THR A 851 -21.68 37.67 -1.33
CA THR A 851 -21.26 38.19 -2.62
C THR A 851 -20.16 37.27 -3.15
N LEU A 852 -20.49 36.47 -4.17
CA LEU A 852 -19.53 35.62 -4.87
C LEU A 852 -18.77 36.45 -5.92
N LYS A 853 -17.45 36.27 -5.98
CA LYS A 853 -16.57 36.66 -7.07
C LYS A 853 -15.83 35.41 -7.53
N VAL A 854 -15.67 35.26 -8.85
CA VAL A 854 -14.84 34.22 -9.47
C VAL A 854 -13.95 34.93 -10.48
N ASP A 855 -12.64 34.72 -10.41
CA ASP A 855 -11.63 35.32 -11.27
C ASP A 855 -10.96 34.20 -12.08
N GLU A 856 -11.53 33.89 -13.25
CA GLU A 856 -11.09 32.80 -14.14
C GLU A 856 -9.67 32.98 -14.68
N GLU A 857 -9.09 34.19 -14.63
CA GLU A 857 -7.70 34.41 -15.05
C GLU A 857 -6.70 33.99 -13.96
N LYS A 858 -7.16 33.88 -12.70
CA LYS A 858 -6.37 33.49 -11.52
C LYS A 858 -6.84 32.18 -10.88
N GLU A 859 -7.93 31.60 -11.36
CA GLU A 859 -8.55 30.37 -10.84
C GLU A 859 -8.99 30.46 -9.37
N ILE A 860 -9.23 31.69 -8.89
CA ILE A 860 -9.59 31.98 -7.51
C ILE A 860 -11.08 32.35 -7.41
N TYR A 861 -11.76 31.87 -6.36
CA TYR A 861 -13.04 32.44 -5.93
C TYR A 861 -12.94 33.08 -4.54
N GLU A 862 -13.79 34.07 -4.32
CA GLU A 862 -14.06 34.65 -3.00
C GLU A 862 -15.57 34.76 -2.81
N TRP A 863 -16.10 34.22 -1.71
CA TRP A 863 -17.45 34.50 -1.24
C TRP A 863 -17.40 35.31 0.06
N THR A 864 -17.85 36.57 0.01
CA THR A 864 -17.95 37.46 1.18
C THR A 864 -19.35 37.42 1.77
N ALA A 865 -19.55 37.09 3.06
CA ALA A 865 -20.88 37.13 3.68
C ALA A 865 -21.41 38.57 3.83
N LYS A 866 -22.71 38.81 3.59
CA LYS A 866 -23.35 40.13 3.80
C LYS A 866 -23.71 40.38 5.26
N ASP A 867 -24.08 39.33 5.98
CA ASP A 867 -24.20 39.35 7.45
C ASP A 867 -23.35 38.20 8.03
N PRO A 868 -22.09 38.48 8.41
CA PRO A 868 -21.22 37.49 9.06
C PRO A 868 -21.71 37.03 10.45
N LYS A 869 -22.59 37.78 11.13
CA LYS A 869 -23.08 37.45 12.48
C LYS A 869 -24.22 36.44 12.45
N ALA A 870 -25.07 36.48 11.41
CA ALA A 870 -26.08 35.44 11.17
C ALA A 870 -25.47 34.02 11.00
N LEU A 871 -24.19 33.94 10.63
CA LEU A 871 -23.43 32.71 10.42
C LEU A 871 -22.66 32.23 11.66
N GLN A 872 -22.67 32.98 12.76
CA GLN A 872 -21.91 32.67 13.97
C GLN A 872 -22.45 31.40 14.67
N GLY A 873 -21.61 30.38 14.85
CA GLY A 873 -22.02 29.08 15.36
C GLY A 873 -22.77 28.20 14.35
N LYS A 874 -22.53 28.37 13.05
CA LYS A 874 -23.10 27.56 11.95
C LYS A 874 -22.06 26.71 11.24
N GLU A 875 -22.53 25.67 10.56
CA GLU A 875 -21.75 24.88 9.61
C GLU A 875 -22.14 25.29 8.18
N ILE A 876 -21.14 25.67 7.39
CA ILE A 876 -21.25 26.13 6.00
C ILE A 876 -20.46 25.17 5.10
N PHE A 877 -21.00 24.84 3.94
CA PHE A 877 -20.41 23.94 2.96
C PHE A 877 -20.27 24.70 1.65
N VAL A 878 -19.10 24.61 1.00
CA VAL A 878 -18.90 25.14 -0.36
C VAL A 878 -18.68 23.98 -1.32
N GLU A 879 -19.47 23.95 -2.38
CA GLU A 879 -19.34 23.05 -3.53
C GLU A 879 -18.62 23.83 -4.65
N VAL A 880 -17.48 23.30 -5.12
CA VAL A 880 -16.62 23.95 -6.11
C VAL A 880 -16.33 22.95 -7.21
N LYS A 881 -16.84 23.18 -8.42
CA LYS A 881 -16.50 22.34 -9.58
C LYS A 881 -15.32 22.92 -10.33
N ALA A 882 -14.36 22.07 -10.67
CA ALA A 882 -13.15 22.41 -11.39
C ALA A 882 -12.85 21.36 -12.47
N LYS A 883 -11.91 21.67 -13.36
CA LYS A 883 -11.48 20.76 -14.42
C LYS A 883 -9.97 20.86 -14.64
N VAL A 884 -9.24 19.76 -14.78
CA VAL A 884 -7.83 19.83 -15.14
C VAL A 884 -7.69 20.31 -16.59
N LYS A 885 -7.05 21.46 -16.77
CA LYS A 885 -6.79 22.10 -18.07
C LYS A 885 -6.19 21.11 -19.05
N LYS A 886 -6.68 21.17 -20.29
CA LYS A 886 -6.27 20.25 -21.36
C LYS A 886 -4.78 20.41 -21.71
N ASP A 887 -4.32 21.66 -21.76
CA ASP A 887 -2.95 22.04 -22.13
C ASP A 887 -2.12 22.47 -20.90
N ALA A 888 -2.46 21.92 -19.71
CA ALA A 888 -1.78 22.24 -18.45
C ALA A 888 -0.28 21.91 -18.48
N LYS A 889 0.56 22.82 -17.97
CA LYS A 889 1.99 22.56 -17.73
C LYS A 889 2.19 21.77 -16.45
N LEU A 890 1.85 20.48 -16.50
CA LEU A 890 1.88 19.58 -15.36
C LEU A 890 3.29 19.25 -14.84
N ASP A 891 4.35 19.67 -15.53
CA ASP A 891 5.75 19.36 -15.18
C ASP A 891 6.10 19.68 -13.71
N LYS A 892 5.62 20.81 -13.17
CA LYS A 892 5.85 21.21 -11.77
C LYS A 892 5.14 20.34 -10.73
N TYR A 893 4.14 19.55 -11.13
CA TYR A 893 3.43 18.58 -10.29
C TYR A 893 3.83 17.13 -10.58
N THR A 894 4.69 16.87 -11.58
CA THR A 894 4.88 15.53 -12.14
C THR A 894 6.05 14.79 -11.52
N ALA A 895 5.78 13.60 -10.99
CA ALA A 895 6.77 12.61 -10.62
C ALA A 895 6.38 11.24 -11.16
N GLN A 896 7.31 10.56 -11.84
CA GLN A 896 7.15 9.17 -12.32
C GLN A 896 5.82 8.93 -13.07
N ASP A 897 5.58 9.74 -14.10
CA ASP A 897 4.42 9.69 -15.03
C ASP A 897 3.05 10.06 -14.42
N VAL A 898 3.01 10.58 -13.19
CA VAL A 898 1.78 11.09 -12.54
C VAL A 898 1.97 12.53 -12.08
N ALA A 899 1.04 13.41 -12.46
CA ALA A 899 0.92 14.77 -11.95
C ALA A 899 0.06 14.76 -10.68
N SER A 900 0.62 15.21 -9.56
CA SER A 900 -0.06 15.30 -8.27
C SER A 900 -0.40 16.76 -7.95
N ILE A 901 -1.53 17.24 -8.47
CA ILE A 901 -1.99 18.63 -8.32
C ILE A 901 -2.59 18.79 -6.92
N PRO A 902 -2.02 19.59 -6.02
CA PRO A 902 -2.58 19.81 -4.69
C PRO A 902 -3.74 20.82 -4.72
N ASN A 903 -4.48 20.96 -3.61
CA ASN A 903 -5.38 22.10 -3.41
C ASN A 903 -5.62 22.36 -1.90
N ILE A 904 -5.76 23.62 -1.49
CA ILE A 904 -6.00 24.11 -0.12
C ILE A 904 -6.92 25.33 -0.20
N ALA A 905 -7.94 25.43 0.66
CA ALA A 905 -8.82 26.59 0.78
C ALA A 905 -8.56 27.37 2.09
N ASP A 906 -8.92 28.66 2.11
CA ASP A 906 -8.74 29.57 3.23
C ASP A 906 -10.07 30.17 3.75
N LEU A 907 -10.29 30.07 5.06
CA LEU A 907 -11.37 30.72 5.82
C LEU A 907 -10.82 32.00 6.45
N ILE A 908 -11.28 33.16 6.00
CA ILE A 908 -10.81 34.46 6.50
C ILE A 908 -11.91 35.07 7.38
N ILE A 909 -11.64 35.22 8.68
CA ILE A 909 -12.54 35.87 9.64
C ILE A 909 -11.82 36.99 10.37
N ASN A 910 -12.37 38.21 10.36
CA ASN A 910 -11.76 39.39 10.97
C ASN A 910 -10.28 39.58 10.55
N ASP A 911 -10.03 39.38 9.26
CA ASP A 911 -8.71 39.49 8.60
C ASP A 911 -7.64 38.56 9.21
N LYS A 912 -8.08 37.39 9.70
CA LYS A 912 -7.25 36.24 10.08
C LYS A 912 -7.62 35.02 9.24
N ASP A 913 -6.61 34.37 8.68
CA ASP A 913 -6.77 33.24 7.77
C ASP A 913 -6.63 31.89 8.52
N LEU A 914 -7.53 30.95 8.26
CA LEU A 914 -7.42 29.54 8.65
C LEU A 914 -7.38 28.68 7.39
N ARG A 915 -6.36 27.81 7.29
CA ARG A 915 -6.10 26.93 6.14
C ARG A 915 -6.80 25.57 6.29
N SER A 916 -7.33 25.03 5.19
CA SER A 916 -7.81 23.64 5.15
C SER A 916 -6.68 22.61 5.20
N ASN A 917 -7.02 21.33 5.40
CA ASN A 917 -6.19 20.22 4.97
C ASN A 917 -5.90 20.29 3.45
N LYS A 918 -4.79 19.69 3.04
CA LYS A 918 -4.33 19.62 1.64
C LYS A 918 -4.91 18.39 0.95
N VAL A 919 -5.73 18.59 -0.06
CA VAL A 919 -6.21 17.51 -0.95
C VAL A 919 -5.29 17.36 -2.17
N VAL A 920 -5.32 16.21 -2.84
CA VAL A 920 -4.46 15.93 -4.02
C VAL A 920 -5.24 15.23 -5.14
N VAL A 921 -5.18 15.83 -6.33
CA VAL A 921 -5.71 15.30 -7.58
C VAL A 921 -4.56 14.70 -8.38
N ASN A 922 -4.55 13.38 -8.54
CA ASN A 922 -3.62 12.68 -9.43
C ASN A 922 -4.20 12.64 -10.86
N LYS A 923 -3.54 13.27 -11.84
CA LYS A 923 -3.79 13.03 -13.28
C LYS A 923 -2.59 12.29 -13.87
N LYS A 924 -2.82 11.15 -14.52
CA LYS A 924 -1.76 10.43 -15.24
C LYS A 924 -1.30 11.28 -16.42
N VAL A 925 0.01 11.51 -16.54
CA VAL A 925 0.57 12.25 -17.66
C VAL A 925 0.82 11.28 -18.80
N GLU A 926 0.11 11.46 -19.92
CA GLU A 926 0.48 10.77 -21.15
C GLU A 926 1.84 11.31 -21.61
N LYS A 927 2.86 10.45 -21.60
CA LYS A 927 4.15 10.78 -22.21
C LYS A 927 3.89 11.20 -23.66
N PRO A 928 4.43 12.36 -24.12
CA PRO A 928 4.26 12.77 -25.50
C PRO A 928 4.78 11.64 -26.39
N GLN A 929 3.88 11.04 -27.19
CA GLN A 929 4.29 10.00 -28.12
C GLN A 929 5.36 10.59 -29.03
N THR A 930 6.55 9.99 -29.03
CA THR A 930 7.62 10.36 -29.96
C THR A 930 7.00 10.31 -31.36
N PRO A 931 6.92 11.43 -32.10
CA PRO A 931 6.06 11.53 -33.26
C PRO A 931 6.49 10.48 -34.27
N ALA A 932 5.58 9.55 -34.58
CA ALA A 932 5.85 8.45 -35.50
C ALA A 932 6.45 9.04 -36.80
N PRO A 933 7.55 8.46 -37.32
CA PRO A 933 8.32 9.07 -38.40
C PRO A 933 7.38 9.42 -39.55
N LYS A 934 7.31 10.71 -39.89
CA LYS A 934 6.25 11.30 -40.72
C LYS A 934 5.99 10.45 -41.96
N LYS A 935 4.87 9.71 -41.98
CA LYS A 935 4.38 9.10 -43.22
C LYS A 935 4.17 10.24 -44.22
N LEU A 936 4.90 10.18 -45.32
CA LEU A 936 4.65 11.05 -46.48
C LEU A 936 3.17 10.88 -46.88
N PRO A 937 2.44 11.98 -47.17
CA PRO A 937 1.01 11.92 -47.44
C PRO A 937 0.74 11.32 -48.82
N PHE A 938 0.69 9.99 -48.89
CA PHE A 938 0.04 9.31 -50.01
C PHE A 938 -1.45 9.67 -50.00
N THR A 939 -1.80 10.57 -50.92
CA THR A 939 -3.15 11.09 -51.10
C THR A 939 -3.75 10.47 -52.36
N GLY A 940 -4.90 9.81 -52.20
CA GLY A 940 -5.53 9.00 -53.23
C GLY A 940 -4.88 7.62 -53.43
N ILE A 941 -5.58 6.62 -53.96
CA ILE A 941 -6.97 6.61 -54.46
C ILE A 941 -7.64 5.33 -53.96
N GLU A 942 -8.82 5.43 -53.36
CA GLU A 942 -9.73 4.29 -53.21
C GLU A 942 -10.60 4.11 -54.46
N ASN A 943 -10.91 2.85 -54.79
CA ASN A 943 -11.97 2.42 -55.70
C ASN A 943 -11.99 3.02 -57.13
N THR A 944 -11.45 2.25 -58.08
CA THR A 944 -12.12 2.04 -59.37
C THR A 944 -12.11 0.56 -59.73
N THR A 945 -13.23 0.07 -60.28
CA THR A 945 -13.46 -1.36 -60.53
C THR A 945 -13.28 -1.70 -62.02
N LYS A 946 -12.79 -2.93 -62.28
CA LYS A 946 -12.70 -3.62 -63.59
C LYS A 946 -11.51 -3.26 -64.51
N TYR A 947 -11.26 -4.21 -65.42
CA TYR A 947 -10.42 -4.21 -66.62
C TYR A 947 -8.93 -4.57 -66.51
N SER A 948 -8.70 -5.87 -66.78
CA SER A 948 -7.69 -6.40 -67.71
C SER A 948 -6.22 -5.99 -67.58
N VAL A 949 -5.42 -6.93 -67.06
CA VAL A 949 -4.01 -7.05 -67.45
C VAL A 949 -3.92 -7.46 -68.92
N ILE A 950 -3.34 -6.61 -69.78
CA ILE A 950 -2.50 -6.94 -70.95
C ILE A 950 -1.88 -5.64 -71.49
N GLY A 951 -0.58 -5.66 -71.75
CA GLY A 951 0.12 -4.66 -72.56
C GLY A 951 0.76 -3.50 -71.79
N LEU A 952 2.06 -3.59 -71.52
CA LEU A 952 3.06 -2.96 -72.39
C LEU A 952 4.48 -3.42 -72.04
N ILE A 953 5.20 -3.88 -73.07
CA ILE A 953 6.67 -3.98 -73.09
C ILE A 953 7.14 -2.83 -74.01
N LEU A 954 8.38 -2.37 -73.80
CA LEU A 954 9.11 -1.30 -74.53
C LEU A 954 8.87 0.14 -74.07
N ILE A 955 9.90 0.94 -74.34
CA ILE A 955 10.15 2.33 -73.93
C ILE A 955 10.49 2.43 -72.42
N ALA A 956 11.64 2.95 -71.98
CA ALA A 956 12.72 3.61 -72.71
C ALA A 956 14.09 2.91 -72.57
N VAL A 957 14.69 2.57 -73.72
CA VAL A 957 16.15 2.63 -73.87
C VAL A 957 16.47 4.02 -74.42
N ILE A 958 17.01 4.89 -73.57
CA ILE A 958 17.81 6.11 -73.84
C ILE A 958 17.92 6.82 -72.48
N GLY A 959 19.13 7.18 -72.05
CA GLY A 959 19.39 7.71 -70.69
C GLY A 959 20.75 7.33 -70.10
N GLY A 960 21.55 6.52 -70.80
CA GLY A 960 22.91 6.15 -70.37
C GLY A 960 23.97 7.18 -70.76
N ALA A 961 24.01 8.34 -70.10
CA ALA A 961 25.15 9.28 -70.13
C ALA A 961 25.13 10.24 -68.92
N VAL A 962 26.31 10.76 -68.53
CA VAL A 962 26.51 11.85 -67.56
C VAL A 962 25.98 11.60 -66.13
N ALA A 963 26.67 10.74 -65.38
CA ALA A 963 26.73 10.80 -63.91
C ALA A 963 27.97 10.09 -63.32
N LEU A 964 28.61 9.17 -64.06
CA LEU A 964 29.68 8.31 -63.54
C LEU A 964 31.10 8.92 -63.66
N LYS A 965 31.24 10.20 -63.30
CA LYS A 965 32.53 10.92 -63.29
C LYS A 965 32.51 12.13 -62.35
N ASN A 966 32.70 11.90 -61.03
CA ASN A 966 33.39 12.79 -60.07
C ASN A 966 33.17 12.36 -58.60
N ARG A 967 34.09 11.52 -58.05
CA ARG A 967 34.63 11.58 -56.66
C ARG A 967 35.59 10.41 -56.35
N ARG A 968 36.79 10.50 -56.94
CA ARG A 968 38.04 10.02 -56.33
C ARG A 968 38.99 11.23 -56.28
N LYS A 969 39.82 11.31 -55.23
CA LYS A 969 40.70 12.44 -54.82
C LYS A 969 40.10 13.50 -53.88
N ALA A 970 40.05 13.12 -52.61
CA ALA A 970 40.88 13.71 -51.55
C ALA A 970 41.27 12.51 -50.68
N ASP A 971 42.53 12.05 -50.61
CA ASP A 971 43.73 12.71 -50.05
C ASP A 971 43.54 12.90 -48.53
N LYS A 972 44.17 12.11 -47.63
CA LYS A 972 45.20 11.05 -47.80
C LYS A 972 44.73 9.70 -47.26
#